data_AF-A0A936I4E5-F1
#
_entry.id   AF-A0A936I4E5-F1
#
_cell.length_a   1.000
_cell.length_b   1.000
_cell.length_c   1.000
_cell.angle_alpha   90.00
_cell.angle_beta   90.00
_cell.angle_gamma   90.00
#
_symmetry.space_group_name_H-M   'P 1'
#
loop_
_entity.id
_entity.type
_entity.pdbx_description
1 polymer ?
#
loop_
_entity_poly.entity_id
_entity_poly.type
_entity_poly.pdbx_seq_one_letter_code
_entity_poly.pdbx_strand_id
1 'polypeptide(L)'
;MPTTKPVVEPVTLAVVKDTSTEQNSENGWYLSPHGTIRILVLFAEVVYDKNPGKDPQAEGAEHWPKGQLPRWKDNIFDPQQLKVPKATVTRYYHDISLGQYIVLGDHIDHLFTLRESEYPTAANGGSANALVIKEANKLPAFRTAHGLTPADFDLWKDGAAVGMPKTPGADDPHSYDHVMVILRNSSLTHGQGSTDPGSSGKLFGYESDTQSRFGGMNALPFEILKHEFNHLLLGSNNFHSGGGNAAQFDSYSLCVQGGWSMMGASSSSLLTCSGWDRDRLGWRLPNAPFRINARDAEENVINGDLDPIAGDTGIFLLRDLVTSGDALRIRMPFLPEGEHQQWLWVENHQTYALNGSPTDRFHWEDTNNPCIAKARPGLFMTMQIERDNKRGRNIFGGYADYLRPLTACGHYDLELTDDTLRGTCPFGGQTIAFRRVRENPLSGNSEQELVVYDRNGDDALERGEHFVPCILKAPGGDPSRSPRFFGRPDHAFSAGGSRVLSMASNPSSANMLTLTAGGKREKNKGGVPDNRTVYLNGLRVELLEQRSDGPILLRVSTGATRINNDVTWCADSIVLPPLRGKDGRSLIMSAGKRMVIDRSLTPTRMALQGEVQGRPYFSPPTRFTISSGASVLFEPGSELRLETGSTLHLMPGSELLLDISTKLNVDPSSRIVVHGDAKLAANAKAMAKLEKNGRLVRSAD
;
A
#
# COMPACT_ATOMS: atom_id res chain seq x y z
N MET A 1 -30.36 25.59 -48.87
CA MET A 1 -30.13 24.15 -48.59
C MET A 1 -29.61 24.03 -47.17
N PRO A 2 -30.24 23.26 -46.27
CA PRO A 2 -29.81 23.16 -44.88
C PRO A 2 -28.64 22.17 -44.75
N THR A 3 -27.61 22.61 -44.05
CA THR A 3 -26.42 21.84 -43.67
C THR A 3 -26.72 20.95 -42.46
N THR A 4 -26.76 19.64 -42.67
CA THR A 4 -26.84 18.62 -41.62
C THR A 4 -25.51 18.52 -40.88
N LYS A 5 -25.51 18.75 -39.57
CA LYS A 5 -24.39 18.46 -38.67
C LYS A 5 -24.24 16.94 -38.50
N PRO A 6 -23.01 16.41 -38.37
CA PRO A 6 -22.82 15.00 -38.08
C PRO A 6 -23.17 14.74 -36.61
N VAL A 7 -24.04 13.74 -36.40
CA VAL A 7 -24.31 13.14 -35.10
C VAL A 7 -23.06 12.33 -34.71
N VAL A 8 -22.50 12.65 -33.56
CA VAL A 8 -21.42 11.85 -32.95
C VAL A 8 -22.10 10.75 -32.16
N GLU A 9 -21.99 9.51 -32.63
CA GLU A 9 -22.47 8.34 -31.89
C GLU A 9 -21.56 8.06 -30.67
N PRO A 10 -22.13 7.64 -29.53
CA PRO A 10 -21.35 7.22 -28.36
C PRO A 10 -20.58 5.93 -28.69
N VAL A 11 -19.28 5.94 -28.44
CA VAL A 11 -18.44 4.74 -28.54
C VAL A 11 -18.78 3.82 -27.37
N THR A 12 -19.61 2.82 -27.61
CA THR A 12 -19.80 1.68 -26.71
C THR A 12 -18.54 0.82 -26.73
N LEU A 13 -17.80 0.81 -25.62
CA LEU A 13 -16.72 -0.15 -25.42
C LEU A 13 -17.32 -1.56 -25.43
N ALA A 14 -16.85 -2.41 -26.35
CA ALA A 14 -17.29 -3.78 -26.44
C ALA A 14 -16.82 -4.56 -25.20
N VAL A 15 -17.77 -5.01 -24.37
CA VAL A 15 -17.50 -5.95 -23.28
C VAL A 15 -17.11 -7.29 -23.90
N VAL A 16 -15.85 -7.68 -23.74
CA VAL A 16 -15.41 -9.03 -24.12
C VAL A 16 -16.10 -10.02 -23.19
N LYS A 17 -16.93 -10.91 -23.74
CA LYS A 17 -17.68 -11.91 -22.99
C LYS A 17 -16.71 -12.99 -22.49
N ASP A 18 -16.27 -12.90 -21.24
CA ASP A 18 -15.51 -13.96 -20.57
C ASP A 18 -16.44 -15.16 -20.33
N THR A 19 -16.13 -16.33 -20.90
CA THR A 19 -16.90 -17.57 -20.75
C THR A 19 -16.35 -18.46 -19.62
N SER A 20 -15.46 -17.93 -18.78
CA SER A 20 -14.91 -18.63 -17.62
C SER A 20 -16.00 -19.02 -16.62
N THR A 21 -16.00 -20.29 -16.18
CA THR A 21 -16.78 -20.77 -15.02
C THR A 21 -16.05 -20.59 -13.69
N GLU A 22 -14.86 -19.99 -13.72
CA GLU A 22 -14.00 -19.73 -12.58
C GLU A 22 -14.04 -18.24 -12.21
N GLN A 23 -14.01 -17.96 -10.90
CA GLN A 23 -13.93 -16.58 -10.41
C GLN A 23 -12.68 -15.88 -10.94
N ASN A 24 -12.84 -14.64 -11.36
CA ASN A 24 -11.78 -13.75 -11.83
C ASN A 24 -11.96 -12.38 -11.18
N SER A 25 -10.89 -11.81 -10.62
CA SER A 25 -10.93 -10.51 -9.95
C SER A 25 -11.23 -9.35 -10.89
N GLU A 26 -10.94 -9.49 -12.19
CA GLU A 26 -11.32 -8.50 -13.20
C GLU A 26 -12.85 -8.35 -13.33
N ASN A 27 -13.63 -9.33 -12.88
CA ASN A 27 -15.09 -9.24 -12.87
C ASN A 27 -15.65 -8.57 -11.60
N GLY A 28 -14.78 -8.11 -10.70
CA GLY A 28 -15.15 -7.49 -9.41
C GLY A 28 -15.73 -8.47 -8.39
N TRP A 29 -16.05 -7.95 -7.21
CA TRP A 29 -16.63 -8.73 -6.11
C TRP A 29 -18.15 -8.84 -6.27
N TYR A 30 -18.90 -7.81 -5.84
CA TYR A 30 -20.34 -7.72 -6.04
C TYR A 30 -20.70 -6.89 -7.28
N LEU A 31 -20.00 -5.78 -7.48
CA LEU A 31 -20.23 -4.89 -8.62
C LEU A 31 -19.23 -5.13 -9.75
N SER A 32 -19.63 -4.80 -10.97
CA SER A 32 -18.72 -4.72 -12.11
C SER A 32 -17.73 -3.59 -11.90
N PRO A 33 -16.41 -3.81 -12.08
CA PRO A 33 -15.42 -2.74 -12.10
C PRO A 33 -15.27 -2.13 -13.51
N HIS A 34 -16.19 -2.42 -14.42
CA HIS A 34 -16.15 -1.99 -15.82
C HIS A 34 -17.49 -1.39 -16.25
N GLY A 35 -17.46 -0.57 -17.29
CA GLY A 35 -18.66 0.05 -17.86
C GLY A 35 -19.18 1.21 -17.02
N THR A 36 -20.50 1.41 -17.03
CA THR A 36 -21.15 2.53 -16.33
C THR A 36 -22.06 2.00 -15.24
N ILE A 37 -21.95 2.56 -14.04
CA ILE A 37 -22.92 2.41 -12.95
C ILE A 37 -23.47 3.80 -12.61
N ARG A 38 -24.73 3.87 -12.17
CA ARG A 38 -25.31 5.11 -11.65
C ARG A 38 -25.84 4.91 -10.24
N ILE A 39 -25.33 5.72 -9.31
CA ILE A 39 -25.65 5.64 -7.87
C ILE A 39 -26.80 6.58 -7.54
N LEU A 40 -27.85 6.06 -6.87
CA LEU A 40 -28.91 6.88 -6.29
C LEU A 40 -28.51 7.35 -4.89
N VAL A 41 -28.49 8.66 -4.66
CA VAL A 41 -28.09 9.26 -3.38
C VAL A 41 -29.31 9.80 -2.61
N LEU A 42 -29.38 9.47 -1.32
CA LEU A 42 -30.39 9.95 -0.38
C LEU A 42 -29.69 10.71 0.76
N PHE A 43 -30.09 11.97 0.97
CA PHE A 43 -29.57 12.77 2.08
C PHE A 43 -30.55 12.75 3.25
N ALA A 44 -30.04 12.56 4.46
CA ALA A 44 -30.87 12.53 5.65
C ALA A 44 -30.26 13.30 6.83
N GLU A 45 -31.12 13.74 7.74
CA GLU A 45 -30.73 14.26 9.05
C GLU A 45 -31.58 13.65 10.17
N VAL A 46 -30.99 13.57 11.36
CA VAL A 46 -31.69 13.14 12.57
C VAL A 46 -32.17 14.38 13.33
N VAL A 47 -33.46 14.42 13.67
CA VAL A 47 -34.02 15.43 14.56
C VAL A 47 -34.11 14.84 15.96
N TYR A 48 -33.19 15.30 16.82
CA TYR A 48 -33.09 14.91 18.23
C TYR A 48 -34.17 15.64 19.08
N ASP A 49 -35.44 15.38 18.80
CA ASP A 49 -36.57 16.04 19.46
C ASP A 49 -36.82 15.56 20.90
N LYS A 50 -36.32 14.38 21.29
CA LYS A 50 -36.36 13.89 22.68
C LYS A 50 -35.11 14.27 23.46
N ASN A 51 -33.94 14.20 22.84
CA ASN A 51 -32.65 14.47 23.46
C ASN A 51 -31.80 15.48 22.66
N PRO A 52 -32.18 16.77 22.60
CA PRO A 52 -31.48 17.75 21.76
C PRO A 52 -29.98 17.88 22.04
N GLY A 53 -29.56 17.69 23.30
CA GLY A 53 -28.15 17.74 23.70
C GLY A 53 -27.27 16.59 23.16
N LYS A 54 -27.87 15.59 22.51
CA LYS A 54 -27.14 14.52 21.82
C LYS A 54 -26.86 14.83 20.34
N ASP A 55 -27.40 15.92 19.80
CA ASP A 55 -27.15 16.31 18.41
C ASP A 55 -25.68 16.74 18.27
N PRO A 56 -24.84 15.98 17.53
CA PRO A 56 -23.44 16.34 17.35
C PRO A 56 -23.26 17.62 16.52
N GLN A 57 -24.31 18.09 15.85
CA GLN A 57 -24.34 19.30 15.04
C GLN A 57 -25.66 20.06 15.20
N ALA A 58 -25.97 20.46 16.43
CA ALA A 58 -27.23 21.13 16.79
C ALA A 58 -27.56 22.36 15.93
N GLU A 59 -26.54 23.13 15.54
CA GLU A 59 -26.67 24.35 14.73
C GLU A 59 -26.45 24.12 13.22
N GLY A 60 -26.19 22.88 12.80
CA GLY A 60 -25.69 22.58 11.47
C GLY A 60 -24.24 23.01 11.26
N ALA A 61 -23.80 23.02 10.00
CA ALA A 61 -22.47 23.46 9.62
C ALA A 61 -22.52 24.28 8.32
N GLU A 62 -21.45 25.01 8.01
CA GLU A 62 -21.38 25.83 6.79
C GLU A 62 -21.61 25.00 5.52
N HIS A 63 -20.96 23.84 5.43
CA HIS A 63 -21.07 22.94 4.27
C HIS A 63 -22.38 22.15 4.25
N TRP A 64 -23.05 21.99 5.39
CA TRP A 64 -24.34 21.30 5.50
C TRP A 64 -25.24 21.97 6.55
N PRO A 65 -26.02 23.00 6.14
CA PRO A 65 -26.95 23.68 7.03
C PRO A 65 -28.07 22.75 7.51
N LYS A 66 -28.52 22.95 8.75
CA LYS A 66 -29.64 22.20 9.34
C LYS A 66 -30.92 22.37 8.52
N GLY A 67 -31.65 21.28 8.30
CA GLY A 67 -32.88 21.29 7.52
C GLY A 67 -32.71 21.54 6.01
N GLN A 68 -31.47 21.52 5.50
CA GLN A 68 -31.18 21.72 4.07
C GLN A 68 -30.31 20.60 3.52
N LEU A 69 -30.34 20.41 2.20
CA LEU A 69 -29.38 19.56 1.50
C LEU A 69 -27.96 20.13 1.64
N PRO A 70 -26.90 19.29 1.62
CA PRO A 70 -25.53 19.77 1.70
C PRO A 70 -25.18 20.64 0.50
N ARG A 71 -24.34 21.68 0.72
CA ARG A 71 -23.92 22.60 -0.35
C ARG A 71 -23.13 21.91 -1.46
N TRP A 72 -22.48 20.79 -1.14
CA TRP A 72 -21.64 20.02 -2.05
C TRP A 72 -22.35 18.82 -2.69
N LYS A 73 -23.68 18.68 -2.54
CA LYS A 73 -24.46 17.55 -3.08
C LYS A 73 -24.21 17.28 -4.57
N ASP A 74 -24.07 18.34 -5.36
CA ASP A 74 -23.84 18.28 -6.81
C ASP A 74 -22.37 18.01 -7.19
N ASN A 75 -21.47 18.01 -6.21
CA ASN A 75 -20.03 17.78 -6.42
C ASN A 75 -19.63 16.32 -6.22
N ILE A 76 -20.55 15.43 -5.80
CA ILE A 76 -20.23 14.03 -5.52
C ILE A 76 -20.11 13.24 -6.82
N PHE A 77 -21.16 13.29 -7.66
CA PHE A 77 -21.24 12.57 -8.92
C PHE A 77 -21.70 13.49 -10.05
N ASP A 78 -21.19 13.25 -11.26
CA ASP A 78 -21.78 13.81 -12.46
C ASP A 78 -23.06 13.01 -12.79
N PRO A 79 -24.21 13.64 -13.09
CA PRO A 79 -25.44 12.92 -13.43
C PRO A 79 -25.39 12.27 -14.82
N GLN A 80 -24.56 12.83 -15.69
CA GLN A 80 -24.35 12.38 -17.07
C GLN A 80 -22.86 12.27 -17.35
N GLN A 81 -22.50 11.37 -18.26
CA GLN A 81 -21.12 11.23 -18.68
C GLN A 81 -20.63 12.52 -19.36
N LEU A 82 -19.54 13.07 -18.83
CA LEU A 82 -18.85 14.21 -19.42
C LEU A 82 -17.55 13.75 -20.08
N LYS A 83 -17.10 14.51 -21.09
CA LYS A 83 -15.77 14.31 -21.69
C LYS A 83 -14.65 14.47 -20.66
N VAL A 84 -14.82 15.43 -19.74
CA VAL A 84 -13.96 15.63 -18.59
C VAL A 84 -14.88 15.66 -17.37
N PRO A 85 -14.89 14.59 -16.56
CA PRO A 85 -15.66 14.54 -15.32
C PRO A 85 -15.31 15.71 -14.39
N LYS A 86 -16.32 16.24 -13.69
CA LYS A 86 -16.17 17.39 -12.80
C LYS A 86 -16.39 17.02 -11.34
N ALA A 87 -17.34 16.13 -11.08
CA ALA A 87 -17.64 15.69 -9.74
C ALA A 87 -16.54 14.77 -9.19
N THR A 88 -16.31 14.84 -7.87
CA THR A 88 -15.15 14.23 -7.20
C THR A 88 -15.08 12.72 -7.40
N VAL A 89 -16.18 12.00 -7.17
CA VAL A 89 -16.18 10.53 -7.25
C VAL A 89 -16.16 10.05 -8.70
N THR A 90 -16.93 10.69 -9.58
CA THR A 90 -16.90 10.39 -11.02
C THR A 90 -15.51 10.60 -11.60
N ARG A 91 -14.85 11.71 -11.25
CA ARG A 91 -13.48 11.99 -11.69
C ARG A 91 -12.49 10.98 -11.15
N TYR A 92 -12.60 10.62 -9.87
CA TYR A 92 -11.73 9.62 -9.25
C TYR A 92 -11.75 8.30 -10.02
N TYR A 93 -12.93 7.68 -10.20
CA TYR A 93 -13.03 6.40 -10.90
C TYR A 93 -12.64 6.48 -12.36
N HIS A 94 -12.93 7.60 -13.03
CA HIS A 94 -12.45 7.82 -14.39
C HIS A 94 -10.91 7.81 -14.47
N ASP A 95 -10.22 8.52 -13.58
CA ASP A 95 -8.76 8.60 -13.58
C ASP A 95 -8.09 7.27 -13.28
N ILE A 96 -8.48 6.64 -12.18
CA ILE A 96 -7.83 5.40 -11.75
C ILE A 96 -8.13 4.23 -12.68
N SER A 97 -9.25 4.25 -13.40
CA SER A 97 -9.62 3.18 -14.35
C SER A 97 -9.23 3.48 -15.80
N LEU A 98 -8.61 4.63 -16.08
CA LEU A 98 -8.33 5.09 -17.45
C LEU A 98 -9.60 5.13 -18.33
N GLY A 99 -10.71 5.53 -17.72
CA GLY A 99 -12.03 5.59 -18.35
C GLY A 99 -12.72 4.23 -18.56
N GLN A 100 -12.15 3.12 -18.07
CA GLN A 100 -12.79 1.80 -18.15
C GLN A 100 -13.99 1.65 -17.22
N TYR A 101 -14.08 2.49 -16.18
CA TYR A 101 -15.16 2.49 -15.21
C TYR A 101 -15.69 3.91 -14.97
N ILE A 102 -16.99 4.07 -15.21
CA ILE A 102 -17.69 5.35 -15.14
C ILE A 102 -18.72 5.26 -14.02
N VAL A 103 -18.49 6.01 -12.95
CA VAL A 103 -19.40 6.08 -11.80
C VAL A 103 -20.16 7.40 -11.84
N LEU A 104 -21.43 7.34 -12.23
CA LEU A 104 -22.35 8.47 -12.25
C LEU A 104 -23.25 8.43 -11.03
N GLY A 105 -24.04 9.47 -10.83
CA GLY A 105 -25.01 9.49 -9.76
C GLY A 105 -25.88 10.73 -9.78
N ASP A 106 -27.02 10.63 -9.11
CA ASP A 106 -27.92 11.74 -8.88
C ASP A 106 -28.60 11.54 -7.52
N HIS A 107 -29.14 12.60 -6.95
CA HIS A 107 -29.76 12.56 -5.64
C HIS A 107 -31.25 12.86 -5.71
N ILE A 108 -32.01 12.31 -4.77
CA ILE A 108 -33.38 12.79 -4.55
C ILE A 108 -33.30 14.24 -4.09
N ASP A 109 -34.06 15.15 -4.70
CA ASP A 109 -34.09 16.58 -4.35
C ASP A 109 -34.92 16.83 -3.09
N HIS A 110 -34.57 16.11 -2.02
CA HIS A 110 -35.27 16.12 -0.74
C HIS A 110 -34.31 15.72 0.38
N LEU A 111 -34.35 16.44 1.51
CA LEU A 111 -33.69 16.03 2.74
C LEU A 111 -34.67 15.21 3.58
N PHE A 112 -34.34 13.94 3.85
CA PHE A 112 -35.15 13.09 4.70
C PHE A 112 -34.91 13.38 6.18
N THR A 113 -35.99 13.51 6.95
CA THR A 113 -35.92 13.82 8.38
C THR A 113 -36.28 12.59 9.21
N LEU A 114 -35.35 12.13 10.04
CA LEU A 114 -35.57 11.04 10.99
C LEU A 114 -35.78 11.61 12.39
N ARG A 115 -37.03 11.66 12.87
CA ARG A 115 -37.33 12.14 14.24
C ARG A 115 -36.97 11.05 15.26
N GLU A 116 -36.20 11.40 16.28
CA GLU A 116 -35.84 10.49 17.38
C GLU A 116 -37.10 9.96 18.11
N SER A 117 -38.17 10.76 18.15
CA SER A 117 -39.45 10.33 18.70
C SER A 117 -40.10 9.16 17.98
N GLU A 118 -39.98 9.12 16.65
CA GLU A 118 -40.51 8.06 15.77
C GLU A 118 -39.52 6.90 15.59
N TYR A 119 -38.22 7.23 15.58
CA TYR A 119 -37.12 6.31 15.31
C TYR A 119 -36.04 6.42 16.40
N PRO A 120 -36.22 5.73 17.55
CA PRO A 120 -35.27 5.79 18.66
C PRO A 120 -33.84 5.35 18.29
N THR A 121 -33.68 4.59 17.20
CA THR A 121 -32.39 4.09 16.70
C THR A 121 -31.81 4.91 15.56
N ALA A 122 -32.47 5.97 15.07
CA ALA A 122 -32.00 6.75 13.92
C ALA A 122 -30.60 7.36 14.11
N ALA A 123 -30.24 7.67 15.35
CA ALA A 123 -28.91 8.16 15.69
C ALA A 123 -27.83 7.07 15.58
N ASN A 124 -28.18 5.79 15.67
CA ASN A 124 -27.28 4.66 15.52
C ASN A 124 -27.20 4.31 14.02
N GLY A 125 -26.27 4.90 13.28
CA GLY A 125 -26.30 4.91 11.82
C GLY A 125 -26.39 3.54 11.11
N GLY A 126 -26.24 2.41 11.81
CA GLY A 126 -26.46 1.06 11.26
C GLY A 126 -27.88 0.77 10.73
N SER A 127 -28.92 1.43 11.24
CA SER A 127 -30.30 1.27 10.71
C SER A 127 -30.72 2.36 9.73
N ALA A 128 -29.82 3.31 9.41
CA ALA A 128 -30.18 4.52 8.69
C ALA A 128 -30.83 4.25 7.33
N ASN A 129 -30.31 3.30 6.54
CA ASN A 129 -30.81 3.06 5.18
C ASN A 129 -32.29 2.67 5.16
N ALA A 130 -32.66 1.66 5.94
CA ALA A 130 -34.05 1.21 6.03
C ALA A 130 -35.00 2.34 6.50
N LEU A 131 -34.55 3.18 7.43
CA LEU A 131 -35.33 4.31 7.93
C LEU A 131 -35.50 5.42 6.88
N VAL A 132 -34.43 5.77 6.17
CA VAL A 132 -34.48 6.77 5.09
C VAL A 132 -35.34 6.27 3.93
N ILE A 133 -35.25 4.99 3.57
CA ILE A 133 -36.12 4.37 2.55
C ILE A 133 -37.60 4.45 2.98
N LYS A 134 -37.89 4.17 4.26
CA LYS A 134 -39.25 4.30 4.81
C LYS A 134 -39.80 5.72 4.69
N GLU A 135 -38.98 6.74 4.95
CA GLU A 135 -39.38 8.14 4.75
C GLU A 135 -39.51 8.50 3.26
N ALA A 136 -38.61 8.02 2.41
CA ALA A 136 -38.65 8.25 0.97
C ALA A 136 -39.95 7.73 0.34
N ASN A 137 -40.41 6.55 0.76
CA ASN A 137 -41.66 5.97 0.29
C ASN A 137 -42.93 6.74 0.69
N LYS A 138 -42.83 7.74 1.57
CA LYS A 138 -43.96 8.64 1.87
C LYS A 138 -44.11 9.74 0.82
N LEU A 139 -43.09 9.98 -0.01
CA LEU A 139 -43.18 10.95 -1.09
C LEU A 139 -44.15 10.46 -2.17
N PRO A 140 -44.95 11.36 -2.78
CA PRO A 140 -45.96 10.96 -3.75
C PRO A 140 -45.37 10.48 -5.09
N ALA A 141 -44.10 10.80 -5.37
CA ALA A 141 -43.42 10.42 -6.59
C ALA A 141 -41.90 10.36 -6.41
N PHE A 142 -41.25 9.53 -7.21
CA PHE A 142 -39.79 9.53 -7.40
C PHE A 142 -39.38 10.76 -8.19
N ARG A 143 -38.45 11.57 -7.65
CA ARG A 143 -37.92 12.76 -8.34
C ARG A 143 -36.48 13.04 -7.92
N THR A 144 -35.56 12.93 -8.87
CA THR A 144 -34.16 13.33 -8.66
C THR A 144 -33.93 14.78 -9.07
N ALA A 145 -32.80 15.36 -8.64
CA ALA A 145 -32.45 16.75 -8.96
C ALA A 145 -32.29 17.00 -10.46
N HIS A 146 -31.88 15.99 -11.23
CA HIS A 146 -31.64 16.11 -12.67
C HIS A 146 -32.70 15.40 -13.53
N GLY A 147 -33.83 14.99 -12.94
CA GLY A 147 -34.97 14.42 -13.67
C GLY A 147 -34.75 13.01 -14.21
N LEU A 148 -33.90 12.23 -13.55
CA LEU A 148 -33.71 10.80 -13.84
C LEU A 148 -34.86 9.97 -13.26
N THR A 149 -35.04 8.78 -13.80
CA THR A 149 -36.07 7.79 -13.44
C THR A 149 -35.43 6.58 -12.76
N PRO A 150 -36.20 5.69 -12.10
CA PRO A 150 -35.64 4.48 -11.50
C PRO A 150 -34.83 3.62 -12.47
N ALA A 151 -35.27 3.51 -13.74
CA ALA A 151 -34.57 2.75 -14.77
C ALA A 151 -33.17 3.31 -15.13
N ASP A 152 -32.89 4.58 -14.83
CA ASP A 152 -31.58 5.18 -15.07
C ASP A 152 -30.51 4.69 -14.07
N PHE A 153 -30.92 4.04 -12.98
CA PHE A 153 -30.08 3.50 -11.91
C PHE A 153 -29.99 1.97 -11.93
N ASP A 154 -30.47 1.35 -13.00
CA ASP A 154 -30.55 -0.10 -13.21
C ASP A 154 -29.82 -0.45 -14.53
N LEU A 155 -28.50 -0.46 -14.47
CA LEU A 155 -27.63 -0.64 -15.63
C LEU A 155 -26.99 -2.03 -15.67
N TRP A 156 -27.10 -2.81 -14.60
CA TRP A 156 -26.55 -4.14 -14.46
C TRP A 156 -27.57 -5.10 -13.88
N LYS A 157 -27.51 -6.36 -14.31
CA LYS A 157 -28.36 -7.40 -13.75
C LYS A 157 -27.83 -7.92 -12.42
N ASP A 158 -28.69 -8.03 -11.43
CA ASP A 158 -28.40 -8.68 -10.15
C ASP A 158 -28.14 -10.19 -10.33
N GLY A 159 -27.48 -10.78 -9.32
CA GLY A 159 -27.40 -12.24 -9.15
C GLY A 159 -26.17 -12.90 -9.73
N ALA A 160 -25.25 -12.15 -10.32
CA ALA A 160 -23.96 -12.70 -10.74
C ALA A 160 -23.08 -12.99 -9.52
N ALA A 161 -22.72 -14.27 -9.34
CA ALA A 161 -21.86 -14.71 -8.25
C ALA A 161 -20.54 -13.91 -8.19
N VAL A 162 -19.96 -13.84 -6.99
CA VAL A 162 -18.68 -13.17 -6.73
C VAL A 162 -17.60 -13.59 -7.73
N GLY A 163 -16.91 -12.62 -8.34
CA GLY A 163 -15.85 -12.86 -9.33
C GLY A 163 -16.32 -13.41 -10.68
N MET A 164 -17.63 -13.58 -10.90
CA MET A 164 -18.18 -14.00 -12.18
C MET A 164 -18.55 -12.78 -13.03
N PRO A 165 -18.47 -12.88 -14.37
CA PRO A 165 -18.82 -11.78 -15.27
C PRO A 165 -20.21 -11.20 -14.97
N LYS A 166 -20.30 -9.87 -14.92
CA LYS A 166 -21.57 -9.15 -14.72
C LYS A 166 -22.23 -8.90 -16.06
N THR A 167 -23.57 -8.92 -16.10
CA THR A 167 -24.33 -8.74 -17.35
C THR A 167 -24.87 -7.31 -17.41
N PRO A 168 -24.50 -6.51 -18.42
CA PRO A 168 -25.11 -5.20 -18.61
C PRO A 168 -26.60 -5.30 -18.96
N GLY A 169 -27.36 -4.28 -18.55
CA GLY A 169 -28.78 -4.13 -18.80
C GLY A 169 -29.60 -4.26 -17.53
N ALA A 170 -30.83 -3.74 -17.60
CA ALA A 170 -31.73 -3.65 -16.46
C ALA A 170 -32.27 -5.02 -16.00
N ASP A 171 -32.64 -5.08 -14.72
CA ASP A 171 -33.41 -6.16 -14.12
C ASP A 171 -34.91 -6.11 -14.46
N ASP A 172 -35.60 -7.25 -14.33
CA ASP A 172 -37.05 -7.38 -14.47
C ASP A 172 -37.64 -8.20 -13.30
N PRO A 173 -38.36 -7.57 -12.35
CA PRO A 173 -38.61 -6.12 -12.25
C PRO A 173 -37.33 -5.32 -11.94
N HIS A 174 -37.36 -4.00 -12.22
CA HIS A 174 -36.22 -3.11 -11.97
C HIS A 174 -35.62 -3.23 -10.56
N SER A 175 -34.30 -3.07 -10.46
CA SER A 175 -33.53 -2.99 -9.22
C SER A 175 -32.54 -1.82 -9.32
N TYR A 176 -32.28 -1.09 -8.22
CA TYR A 176 -31.21 -0.10 -8.24
C TYR A 176 -29.86 -0.80 -8.11
N ASP A 177 -28.90 -0.57 -9.03
CA ASP A 177 -27.55 -1.13 -8.96
C ASP A 177 -26.89 -0.80 -7.58
N HIS A 178 -27.06 0.44 -7.13
CA HIS A 178 -26.55 0.90 -5.84
C HIS A 178 -27.35 2.08 -5.25
N VAL A 179 -27.72 1.97 -3.97
CA VAL A 179 -28.33 3.05 -3.18
C VAL A 179 -27.39 3.53 -2.08
N MET A 180 -27.15 4.83 -2.03
CA MET A 180 -26.23 5.47 -1.08
C MET A 180 -26.98 6.43 -0.17
N VAL A 181 -26.79 6.29 1.14
CA VAL A 181 -27.35 7.21 2.15
C VAL A 181 -26.25 8.02 2.80
N ILE A 182 -26.44 9.34 2.92
CA ILE A 182 -25.51 10.19 3.65
C ILE A 182 -26.27 10.93 4.76
N LEU A 183 -25.80 10.80 6.00
CA LEU A 183 -26.39 11.43 7.17
C LEU A 183 -25.60 12.65 7.62
N ARG A 184 -26.31 13.75 7.91
CA ARG A 184 -25.72 14.99 8.45
C ARG A 184 -25.17 14.79 9.86
N ASN A 185 -26.03 14.35 10.77
CA ASN A 185 -25.80 14.38 12.21
C ASN A 185 -26.26 13.08 12.89
N SER A 186 -25.39 12.07 12.88
CA SER A 186 -25.65 10.77 13.52
C SER A 186 -24.39 10.26 14.23
N SER A 187 -24.43 9.04 14.76
CA SER A 187 -23.23 8.35 15.27
C SER A 187 -22.19 8.05 14.18
N LEU A 188 -22.59 8.06 12.90
CA LEU A 188 -21.64 8.02 11.79
C LEU A 188 -21.03 9.42 11.60
N THR A 189 -19.77 9.54 11.97
CA THR A 189 -18.98 10.75 11.76
C THR A 189 -18.40 10.80 10.34
N HIS A 190 -17.73 11.89 9.98
CA HIS A 190 -17.25 12.15 8.61
C HIS A 190 -16.35 11.05 8.00
N GLY A 191 -15.56 10.36 8.82
CA GLY A 191 -14.67 9.27 8.38
C GLY A 191 -15.25 7.88 8.59
N GLN A 192 -16.57 7.76 8.76
CA GLN A 192 -17.24 6.49 9.05
C GLN A 192 -18.34 6.19 8.04
N GLY A 193 -18.38 4.93 7.63
CA GLY A 193 -19.37 4.40 6.72
C GLY A 193 -19.36 2.88 6.71
N SER A 194 -20.17 2.32 5.84
CA SER A 194 -20.16 0.90 5.53
C SER A 194 -20.89 0.66 4.21
N THR A 195 -20.54 -0.42 3.53
CA THR A 195 -21.31 -0.97 2.40
C THR A 195 -21.82 -2.37 2.72
N ASP A 196 -22.95 -2.74 2.13
CA ASP A 196 -23.55 -4.06 2.27
C ASP A 196 -24.04 -4.55 0.89
N PRO A 197 -23.89 -5.85 0.55
CA PRO A 197 -24.61 -6.43 -0.57
C PRO A 197 -26.11 -6.56 -0.22
N GLY A 198 -26.96 -6.51 -1.23
CA GLY A 198 -28.42 -6.56 -1.13
C GLY A 198 -29.04 -5.23 -0.69
N SER A 199 -30.36 -5.27 -0.48
CA SER A 199 -31.18 -4.10 -0.19
C SER A 199 -31.50 -3.93 1.29
N SER A 200 -31.67 -2.67 1.73
CA SER A 200 -32.34 -2.34 2.99
C SER A 200 -33.86 -2.25 2.87
N GLY A 201 -34.42 -2.55 1.69
CA GLY A 201 -35.85 -2.65 1.42
C GLY A 201 -36.27 -1.85 0.20
N LYS A 202 -37.52 -2.07 -0.23
CA LYS A 202 -38.08 -1.45 -1.44
C LYS A 202 -38.12 0.07 -1.37
N LEU A 203 -37.40 0.73 -2.26
CA LEU A 203 -37.39 2.18 -2.46
C LEU A 203 -38.22 2.52 -3.72
N PHE A 204 -39.35 3.19 -3.53
CA PHE A 204 -40.34 3.45 -4.58
C PHE A 204 -40.79 2.19 -5.33
N GLY A 205 -40.86 1.06 -4.63
CA GLY A 205 -41.33 -0.23 -5.16
C GLY A 205 -40.23 -1.19 -5.63
N TYR A 206 -38.97 -0.73 -5.71
CA TYR A 206 -37.85 -1.50 -6.24
C TYR A 206 -36.78 -1.77 -5.18
N GLU A 207 -36.16 -2.95 -5.19
CA GLU A 207 -35.03 -3.29 -4.32
C GLU A 207 -33.73 -2.68 -4.87
N SER A 208 -32.61 -2.94 -4.22
CA SER A 208 -31.28 -2.56 -4.68
C SER A 208 -30.29 -3.72 -4.55
N ASP A 209 -29.37 -3.84 -5.50
CA ASP A 209 -28.39 -4.94 -5.53
C ASP A 209 -27.34 -4.76 -4.44
N THR A 210 -26.97 -3.51 -4.17
CA THR A 210 -26.01 -3.12 -3.15
C THR A 210 -26.38 -1.79 -2.53
N GLN A 211 -25.80 -1.49 -1.37
CA GLN A 211 -26.05 -0.23 -0.70
C GLN A 211 -24.87 0.25 0.15
N SER A 212 -24.89 1.53 0.50
CA SER A 212 -23.90 2.13 1.37
C SER A 212 -24.49 3.23 2.25
N ARG A 213 -23.77 3.55 3.33
CA ARG A 213 -24.14 4.61 4.28
C ARG A 213 -22.94 5.33 4.85
N PHE A 214 -23.04 6.65 4.99
CA PHE A 214 -21.93 7.51 5.39
C PHE A 214 -22.35 8.65 6.32
N GLY A 215 -21.43 9.07 7.19
CA GLY A 215 -21.55 10.35 7.89
C GLY A 215 -20.98 11.51 7.06
N GLY A 216 -21.72 12.59 6.86
CA GLY A 216 -21.26 13.80 6.16
C GLY A 216 -21.00 14.99 7.08
N MET A 217 -20.72 14.72 8.35
CA MET A 217 -20.66 15.71 9.43
C MET A 217 -19.71 16.89 9.12
N ASN A 218 -18.49 16.66 8.62
CA ASN A 218 -17.47 17.73 8.53
C ASN A 218 -17.24 18.28 7.12
N ALA A 219 -17.50 17.49 6.08
CA ALA A 219 -17.37 17.86 4.67
C ALA A 219 -18.01 16.76 3.79
N LEU A 220 -17.86 16.87 2.47
CA LEU A 220 -18.14 15.77 1.53
C LEU A 220 -17.28 14.54 1.92
N PRO A 221 -17.88 13.40 2.31
CA PRO A 221 -17.17 12.27 2.89
C PRO A 221 -16.45 11.40 1.85
N PHE A 222 -15.66 12.02 0.96
CA PHE A 222 -15.06 11.36 -0.21
C PHE A 222 -14.19 10.17 0.16
N GLU A 223 -13.33 10.34 1.17
CA GLU A 223 -12.34 9.36 1.59
C GLU A 223 -12.99 8.04 2.02
N ILE A 224 -13.98 8.12 2.92
CA ILE A 224 -14.69 6.93 3.39
C ILE A 224 -15.65 6.40 2.34
N LEU A 225 -16.28 7.28 1.54
CA LEU A 225 -17.18 6.88 0.46
C LEU A 225 -16.48 5.99 -0.56
N LYS A 226 -15.35 6.42 -1.10
CA LYS A 226 -14.59 5.62 -2.07
C LYS A 226 -14.10 4.32 -1.43
N HIS A 227 -13.66 4.36 -0.16
CA HIS A 227 -13.11 3.20 0.55
C HIS A 227 -14.17 2.10 0.68
N GLU A 228 -15.34 2.44 1.21
CA GLU A 228 -16.43 1.48 1.38
C GLU A 228 -16.98 1.02 0.03
N PHE A 229 -17.15 1.91 -0.94
CA PHE A 229 -17.60 1.49 -2.28
C PHE A 229 -16.60 0.52 -2.94
N ASN A 230 -15.29 0.70 -2.71
CA ASN A 230 -14.27 -0.20 -3.23
C ASN A 230 -14.32 -1.60 -2.62
N HIS A 231 -14.91 -1.80 -1.43
CA HIS A 231 -15.18 -3.16 -0.95
C HIS A 231 -16.02 -3.94 -1.95
N LEU A 232 -17.06 -3.33 -2.55
CA LEU A 232 -17.92 -3.98 -3.55
C LEU A 232 -17.19 -4.37 -4.85
N LEU A 233 -16.02 -3.79 -5.12
CA LEU A 233 -15.18 -4.09 -6.28
C LEU A 233 -14.08 -5.11 -5.96
N LEU A 234 -13.39 -4.93 -4.83
CA LEU A 234 -12.15 -5.64 -4.52
C LEU A 234 -12.32 -6.85 -3.60
N GLY A 235 -13.20 -6.77 -2.60
CA GLY A 235 -13.33 -7.79 -1.56
C GLY A 235 -13.56 -7.21 -0.15
N SER A 236 -13.53 -8.09 0.86
CA SER A 236 -13.78 -7.74 2.27
C SER A 236 -12.59 -7.04 2.94
N ASN A 237 -12.60 -6.93 4.28
CA ASN A 237 -11.58 -6.25 5.09
C ASN A 237 -10.16 -6.81 4.92
N ASN A 238 -10.00 -8.01 4.36
CA ASN A 238 -8.70 -8.54 3.99
C ASN A 238 -8.09 -7.85 2.74
N PHE A 239 -8.81 -6.94 2.07
CA PHE A 239 -8.33 -6.19 0.91
C PHE A 239 -7.76 -4.82 1.26
N HIS A 240 -7.74 -4.41 2.52
CA HIS A 240 -6.97 -3.25 2.97
C HIS A 240 -5.48 -3.45 2.62
N SER A 241 -5.05 -2.95 1.47
CA SER A 241 -3.80 -3.34 0.82
C SER A 241 -2.65 -2.40 1.15
N GLY A 242 -2.90 -1.09 1.10
CA GLY A 242 -1.99 -0.04 1.54
C GLY A 242 -2.75 1.22 2.01
N GLY A 243 -2.48 1.68 3.23
CA GLY A 243 -3.02 2.93 3.78
C GLY A 243 -4.47 2.89 4.27
N GLY A 244 -5.07 1.69 4.40
CA GLY A 244 -6.47 1.50 4.80
C GLY A 244 -6.70 0.53 5.96
N ASN A 245 -5.63 -0.09 6.48
CA ASN A 245 -5.76 -1.16 7.46
C ASN A 245 -5.79 -0.66 8.91
N ALA A 246 -6.18 -1.54 9.82
CA ALA A 246 -6.15 -1.30 11.27
C ALA A 246 -5.45 -2.45 12.01
N ALA A 247 -4.86 -2.14 13.16
CA ALA A 247 -4.09 -3.10 13.98
C ALA A 247 -4.87 -4.37 14.39
N GLN A 248 -6.20 -4.30 14.39
CA GLN A 248 -7.07 -5.43 14.73
C GLN A 248 -7.22 -6.47 13.61
N PHE A 249 -6.93 -6.13 12.36
CA PHE A 249 -7.14 -7.02 11.21
C PHE A 249 -5.92 -7.91 10.96
N ASP A 250 -6.12 -9.16 10.55
CA ASP A 250 -5.00 -10.04 10.21
C ASP A 250 -4.23 -9.52 8.98
N SER A 251 -2.91 -9.39 9.10
CA SER A 251 -2.03 -8.69 8.14
C SER A 251 -0.76 -9.49 7.87
N TYR A 252 -0.14 -9.33 6.69
CA TYR A 252 1.14 -9.99 6.36
C TYR A 252 2.35 -9.41 7.10
N SER A 253 2.22 -8.19 7.64
CA SER A 253 3.27 -7.50 8.40
C SER A 253 2.85 -7.23 9.85
N LEU A 254 3.85 -7.15 10.72
CA LEU A 254 3.68 -6.71 12.11
C LEU A 254 3.17 -5.26 12.18
N CYS A 255 3.79 -4.36 11.43
CA CYS A 255 3.42 -2.94 11.38
C CYS A 255 2.17 -2.74 10.53
N VAL A 256 1.33 -1.76 10.89
CA VAL A 256 0.26 -1.28 10.00
C VAL A 256 0.89 -0.43 8.91
N GLN A 257 0.50 -0.68 7.66
CA GLN A 257 1.08 -0.03 6.49
C GLN A 257 0.34 1.26 6.13
N GLY A 258 1.09 2.33 5.90
CA GLY A 258 0.64 3.51 5.16
C GLY A 258 0.66 3.24 3.65
N GLY A 259 1.07 4.22 2.85
CA GLY A 259 1.15 4.07 1.39
C GLY A 259 -0.13 4.50 0.69
N TRP A 260 -0.40 3.91 -0.49
CA TRP A 260 -1.54 4.25 -1.32
C TRP A 260 -2.16 3.00 -1.94
N SER A 261 -3.49 3.01 -2.01
CA SER A 261 -4.28 2.04 -2.74
C SER A 261 -5.72 2.54 -2.87
N MET A 262 -6.53 1.85 -3.67
CA MET A 262 -7.98 2.07 -3.70
C MET A 262 -8.64 1.89 -2.32
N MET A 263 -8.17 0.92 -1.55
CA MET A 263 -8.63 0.69 -0.16
C MET A 263 -7.99 1.64 0.85
N GLY A 264 -7.15 2.58 0.41
CA GLY A 264 -6.57 3.59 1.26
C GLY A 264 -7.60 4.58 1.81
N ALA A 265 -7.50 4.90 3.10
CA ALA A 265 -8.32 5.89 3.79
C ALA A 265 -7.42 6.80 4.64
N SER A 266 -7.78 7.06 5.89
CA SER A 266 -7.15 8.08 6.74
C SER A 266 -5.65 7.87 6.93
N SER A 267 -5.20 6.61 6.86
CA SER A 267 -3.80 6.18 6.97
C SER A 267 -2.99 6.26 5.66
N SER A 268 -3.57 6.79 4.58
CA SER A 268 -2.91 6.84 3.27
C SER A 268 -2.02 8.06 3.08
N SER A 269 -0.94 7.87 2.33
CA SER A 269 -0.16 8.97 1.78
C SER A 269 -0.80 9.55 0.52
N LEU A 270 -1.22 8.73 -0.44
CA LEU A 270 -2.01 9.16 -1.60
C LEU A 270 -3.38 8.46 -1.59
N LEU A 271 -4.42 9.15 -2.06
CA LEU A 271 -5.78 8.56 -2.18
C LEU A 271 -6.06 7.90 -3.53
N THR A 272 -5.07 7.86 -4.42
CA THR A 272 -5.13 7.24 -5.76
C THR A 272 -4.98 5.71 -5.71
N CYS A 273 -5.15 5.05 -6.86
CA CYS A 273 -4.88 3.62 -7.03
C CYS A 273 -3.38 3.32 -7.13
N SER A 274 -2.99 2.10 -6.78
CA SER A 274 -1.71 1.51 -7.15
C SER A 274 -1.77 0.79 -8.50
N GLY A 275 -0.62 0.46 -9.07
CA GLY A 275 -0.50 -0.42 -10.24
C GLY A 275 -1.08 -1.81 -9.97
N TRP A 276 -0.98 -2.30 -8.73
CA TRP A 276 -1.62 -3.54 -8.30
C TRP A 276 -3.15 -3.45 -8.37
N ASP A 277 -3.76 -2.36 -7.90
CA ASP A 277 -5.22 -2.19 -7.94
C ASP A 277 -5.73 -2.24 -9.39
N ARG A 278 -5.02 -1.57 -10.31
CA ARG A 278 -5.35 -1.56 -11.75
C ARG A 278 -5.23 -2.92 -12.37
N ASP A 279 -4.11 -3.61 -12.14
CA ASP A 279 -3.95 -4.97 -12.64
C ASP A 279 -5.05 -5.88 -12.07
N ARG A 280 -5.31 -5.82 -10.76
CA ARG A 280 -6.32 -6.64 -10.09
C ARG A 280 -7.70 -6.51 -10.74
N LEU A 281 -8.12 -5.29 -11.06
CA LEU A 281 -9.40 -4.97 -11.68
C LEU A 281 -9.36 -4.97 -13.22
N GLY A 282 -8.24 -5.31 -13.84
CA GLY A 282 -8.11 -5.36 -15.30
C GLY A 282 -8.18 -3.99 -15.98
N TRP A 283 -7.90 -2.91 -15.25
CA TRP A 283 -7.92 -1.55 -15.77
C TRP A 283 -6.66 -1.25 -16.58
N ARG A 284 -6.84 -1.18 -17.90
CA ARG A 284 -5.80 -0.88 -18.88
C ARG A 284 -6.37 -0.03 -20.01
N LEU A 285 -5.50 0.66 -20.76
CA LEU A 285 -5.93 1.38 -21.96
C LEU A 285 -6.57 0.41 -22.97
N PRO A 286 -7.54 0.88 -23.78
CA PRO A 286 -8.06 0.10 -24.89
C PRO A 286 -6.94 -0.39 -25.80
N ASN A 287 -6.96 -1.68 -26.16
CA ASN A 287 -5.94 -2.33 -26.99
C ASN A 287 -4.53 -2.41 -26.38
N ALA A 288 -4.39 -2.21 -25.07
CA ALA A 288 -3.12 -2.45 -24.39
C ALA A 288 -2.67 -3.92 -24.62
N PRO A 289 -1.48 -4.15 -25.22
CA PRO A 289 -1.05 -5.48 -25.63
C PRO A 289 -0.64 -6.39 -24.47
N PHE A 290 -0.31 -5.82 -23.31
CA PHE A 290 0.17 -6.56 -22.15
C PHE A 290 -0.72 -6.35 -20.91
N ARG A 291 -0.63 -7.28 -19.96
CA ARG A 291 -1.27 -7.19 -18.62
C ARG A 291 -0.82 -5.92 -17.91
N ILE A 292 0.49 -5.69 -17.90
CA ILE A 292 1.16 -4.51 -17.34
C ILE A 292 1.96 -3.92 -18.48
N ASN A 293 1.76 -2.64 -18.78
CA ASN A 293 2.41 -1.99 -19.91
C ASN A 293 3.49 -1.04 -19.41
N ALA A 294 4.57 -0.98 -20.17
CA ALA A 294 5.61 0.03 -20.09
C ALA A 294 6.03 0.39 -21.51
N ARG A 295 7.06 1.23 -21.67
CA ARG A 295 7.67 1.52 -22.96
C ARG A 295 9.16 1.23 -22.97
N ASP A 296 9.73 0.96 -24.13
CA ASP A 296 11.18 0.98 -24.32
C ASP A 296 11.71 2.41 -24.53
N ALA A 297 13.01 2.56 -24.83
CA ALA A 297 13.62 3.87 -25.05
C ALA A 297 13.11 4.55 -26.33
N GLU A 298 12.67 3.76 -27.31
CA GLU A 298 12.06 4.16 -28.57
C GLU A 298 10.54 4.40 -28.46
N GLU A 299 9.99 4.31 -27.25
CA GLU A 299 8.58 4.49 -26.91
C GLU A 299 7.62 3.42 -27.42
N ASN A 300 8.10 2.25 -27.87
CA ASN A 300 7.24 1.11 -28.20
C ASN A 300 6.66 0.52 -26.92
N VAL A 301 5.41 0.09 -26.96
CA VAL A 301 4.78 -0.56 -25.81
C VAL A 301 5.39 -1.96 -25.61
N ILE A 302 5.83 -2.23 -24.39
CA ILE A 302 6.45 -3.50 -23.99
C ILE A 302 5.84 -4.03 -22.68
N ASN A 303 6.10 -5.30 -22.36
CA ASN A 303 5.61 -5.94 -21.14
C ASN A 303 6.34 -5.38 -19.91
N GLY A 304 5.57 -4.86 -18.95
CA GLY A 304 6.05 -4.36 -17.66
C GLY A 304 6.06 -5.40 -16.54
N ASP A 305 5.59 -6.64 -16.78
CA ASP A 305 5.68 -7.75 -15.81
C ASP A 305 6.99 -8.52 -16.03
N LEU A 306 7.95 -8.33 -15.12
CA LEU A 306 9.34 -8.74 -15.26
C LEU A 306 9.69 -9.89 -14.32
N ASP A 307 10.41 -10.88 -14.84
CA ASP A 307 11.05 -11.94 -14.06
C ASP A 307 12.59 -11.81 -14.13
N PRO A 308 13.25 -11.26 -13.10
CA PRO A 308 14.71 -11.12 -13.07
C PRO A 308 15.49 -12.44 -13.11
N ILE A 309 14.83 -13.59 -12.87
CA ILE A 309 15.50 -14.90 -12.98
C ILE A 309 15.72 -15.27 -14.46
N ALA A 310 14.94 -14.69 -15.38
CA ALA A 310 15.04 -14.96 -16.81
C ALA A 310 16.20 -14.21 -17.51
N GLY A 311 16.81 -13.21 -16.88
CA GLY A 311 17.96 -12.47 -17.43
C GLY A 311 17.98 -10.98 -17.08
N ASP A 312 18.89 -10.23 -17.73
CA ASP A 312 18.85 -8.75 -17.73
C ASP A 312 17.56 -8.30 -18.42
N THR A 313 16.82 -7.37 -17.81
CA THR A 313 15.46 -7.03 -18.23
C THR A 313 15.42 -5.81 -19.15
N GLY A 314 16.32 -4.83 -18.98
CA GLY A 314 16.57 -3.77 -19.96
C GLY A 314 16.24 -2.35 -19.51
N ILE A 315 15.92 -1.49 -20.49
CA ILE A 315 15.60 -0.07 -20.30
C ILE A 315 14.10 0.11 -20.52
N PHE A 316 13.48 0.87 -19.62
CA PHE A 316 12.05 1.15 -19.63
C PHE A 316 11.81 2.65 -19.51
N LEU A 317 10.82 3.15 -20.22
CA LEU A 317 10.26 4.48 -20.06
C LEU A 317 8.90 4.35 -19.38
N LEU A 318 8.75 4.96 -18.20
CA LEU A 318 7.48 5.05 -17.48
C LEU A 318 6.93 6.45 -17.60
N ARG A 319 5.81 6.59 -18.31
CA ARG A 319 4.96 7.78 -18.24
C ARG A 319 4.18 7.76 -16.92
N ASP A 320 3.40 8.81 -16.67
CA ASP A 320 2.58 8.94 -15.46
C ASP A 320 1.61 7.76 -15.28
N LEU A 321 1.62 7.11 -14.11
CA LEU A 321 0.72 6.02 -13.80
C LEU A 321 -0.71 6.50 -14.03
N VAL A 322 -1.14 7.58 -13.38
CA VAL A 322 -2.54 8.00 -13.35
C VAL A 322 -3.10 8.25 -14.75
N THR A 323 -2.39 8.96 -15.61
CA THR A 323 -2.90 9.31 -16.96
C THR A 323 -2.59 8.27 -18.05
N SER A 324 -1.57 7.42 -17.88
CA SER A 324 -1.11 6.54 -18.96
C SER A 324 -1.21 5.04 -18.67
N GLY A 325 -1.19 4.63 -17.41
CA GLY A 325 -1.18 3.22 -17.02
C GLY A 325 0.18 2.55 -17.03
N ASP A 326 1.25 3.25 -17.38
CA ASP A 326 2.59 2.66 -17.42
C ASP A 326 3.07 2.31 -16.00
N ALA A 327 3.56 1.08 -15.81
CA ALA A 327 4.15 0.60 -14.56
C ALA A 327 5.11 -0.56 -14.82
N LEU A 328 5.96 -0.88 -13.84
CA LEU A 328 6.66 -2.17 -13.80
C LEU A 328 6.24 -2.96 -12.57
N ARG A 329 6.18 -4.28 -12.74
CA ARG A 329 6.06 -5.26 -11.68
C ARG A 329 7.21 -6.24 -11.81
N ILE A 330 8.01 -6.41 -10.76
CA ILE A 330 9.26 -7.16 -10.81
C ILE A 330 9.20 -8.27 -9.77
N ARG A 331 9.22 -9.53 -10.20
CA ARG A 331 9.22 -10.68 -9.29
C ARG A 331 10.47 -10.69 -8.41
N MET A 332 10.29 -10.88 -7.09
CA MET A 332 11.41 -11.07 -6.18
C MET A 332 12.02 -12.46 -6.36
N PRO A 333 13.33 -12.55 -6.63
CA PRO A 333 13.97 -13.82 -6.93
C PRO A 333 14.26 -14.63 -5.66
N PHE A 334 14.47 -15.94 -5.85
CA PHE A 334 14.96 -16.90 -4.85
C PHE A 334 14.03 -17.22 -3.67
N LEU A 335 12.83 -16.65 -3.61
CA LEU A 335 11.81 -17.06 -2.65
C LEU A 335 11.39 -18.53 -2.89
N PRO A 336 11.49 -19.42 -1.89
CA PRO A 336 11.07 -20.81 -2.03
C PRO A 336 9.58 -20.95 -2.32
N GLU A 337 9.23 -22.07 -2.95
CA GLU A 337 7.83 -22.49 -3.05
C GLU A 337 7.27 -22.78 -1.64
N GLY A 338 6.08 -22.27 -1.34
CA GLY A 338 5.42 -22.40 -0.03
C GLY A 338 5.64 -21.23 0.92
N GLU A 339 6.63 -20.37 0.69
CA GLU A 339 6.70 -19.06 1.34
C GLU A 339 5.93 -18.00 0.55
N HIS A 340 5.55 -16.91 1.21
CA HIS A 340 4.89 -15.80 0.57
C HIS A 340 5.73 -15.23 -0.58
N GLN A 341 5.17 -15.28 -1.80
CA GLN A 341 5.81 -14.72 -2.98
C GLN A 341 5.70 -13.19 -2.97
N GLN A 342 6.66 -12.48 -3.58
CA GLN A 342 6.70 -11.02 -3.53
C GLN A 342 7.06 -10.40 -4.88
N TRP A 343 6.59 -9.17 -5.10
CA TRP A 343 6.83 -8.39 -6.31
C TRP A 343 7.05 -6.91 -5.99
N LEU A 344 8.04 -6.28 -6.61
CA LEU A 344 8.25 -4.85 -6.53
C LEU A 344 7.42 -4.15 -7.61
N TRP A 345 6.55 -3.24 -7.22
CA TRP A 345 5.89 -2.30 -8.12
C TRP A 345 6.69 -1.01 -8.24
N VAL A 346 6.84 -0.52 -9.47
CA VAL A 346 7.51 0.75 -9.79
C VAL A 346 6.57 1.61 -10.62
N GLU A 347 6.20 2.76 -10.06
CA GLU A 347 5.18 3.65 -10.59
C GLU A 347 5.78 5.06 -10.72
N ASN A 348 5.60 5.72 -11.87
CA ASN A 348 5.92 7.14 -12.00
C ASN A 348 4.66 7.95 -11.68
N HIS A 349 4.67 8.75 -10.64
CA HIS A 349 3.59 9.68 -10.35
C HIS A 349 4.02 11.08 -10.72
N GLN A 350 3.24 11.76 -11.56
CA GLN A 350 3.46 13.16 -11.90
C GLN A 350 2.78 14.13 -10.93
N THR A 351 1.94 13.60 -10.05
CA THR A 351 1.19 14.32 -9.02
C THR A 351 0.24 15.37 -9.59
N TYR A 352 -0.66 15.88 -8.73
CA TYR A 352 -1.59 16.94 -9.09
C TYR A 352 -0.88 18.14 -9.72
N ALA A 353 0.38 18.40 -9.33
CA ALA A 353 1.16 19.50 -9.85
C ALA A 353 1.34 19.46 -11.38
N LEU A 354 1.39 18.27 -11.99
CA LEU A 354 1.61 18.11 -13.43
C LEU A 354 0.47 17.37 -14.16
N ASN A 355 -0.28 16.49 -13.49
CA ASN A 355 -1.39 15.77 -14.12
C ASN A 355 -2.79 16.29 -13.74
N GLY A 356 -2.90 17.18 -12.74
CA GLY A 356 -4.17 17.76 -12.32
C GLY A 356 -5.16 16.78 -11.66
N SER A 357 -4.76 15.54 -11.36
CA SER A 357 -5.64 14.57 -10.70
C SER A 357 -5.77 14.88 -9.19
N PRO A 358 -6.99 15.06 -8.66
CA PRO A 358 -7.20 15.50 -7.29
C PRO A 358 -6.75 14.47 -6.23
N THR A 359 -6.60 13.20 -6.61
CA THR A 359 -6.18 12.11 -5.72
C THR A 359 -4.71 11.72 -5.88
N ASP A 360 -4.02 12.26 -6.88
CA ASP A 360 -2.57 12.06 -7.06
C ASP A 360 -1.76 13.14 -6.33
N ARG A 361 -2.02 13.30 -5.04
CA ARG A 361 -1.35 14.24 -4.15
C ARG A 361 -1.37 13.68 -2.75
N PHE A 362 -0.56 14.24 -1.85
CA PHE A 362 -0.66 13.78 -0.46
C PHE A 362 -2.04 14.07 0.10
N HIS A 363 -2.61 13.10 0.81
CA HIS A 363 -3.99 13.12 1.29
C HIS A 363 -4.34 14.45 1.99
N TRP A 364 -3.45 14.93 2.86
CA TRP A 364 -3.69 16.12 3.65
C TRP A 364 -3.16 17.43 3.03
N GLU A 365 -2.66 17.40 1.78
CA GLU A 365 -1.98 18.53 1.12
C GLU A 365 -2.89 19.78 0.98
N ASP A 366 -4.20 19.59 0.81
CA ASP A 366 -5.16 20.67 0.55
C ASP A 366 -5.78 21.28 1.82
N THR A 367 -5.38 20.81 3.00
CA THR A 367 -5.85 21.35 4.30
C THR A 367 -5.30 22.74 4.64
N ASN A 368 -4.46 23.32 3.76
CA ASN A 368 -3.73 24.58 3.98
C ASN A 368 -2.85 24.61 5.23
N ASN A 369 -2.48 23.43 5.76
CA ASN A 369 -1.65 23.34 6.95
C ASN A 369 -0.15 23.47 6.59
N PRO A 370 0.59 24.49 7.08
CA PRO A 370 1.93 24.84 6.59
C PRO A 370 3.02 23.79 6.82
N CYS A 371 2.79 22.80 7.69
CA CYS A 371 3.70 21.69 7.95
C CYS A 371 3.58 20.53 6.93
N ILE A 372 2.56 20.57 6.05
CA ILE A 372 2.27 19.51 5.09
C ILE A 372 2.92 19.92 3.78
N ALA A 373 4.01 19.23 3.44
CA ALA A 373 4.69 19.45 2.19
C ALA A 373 3.91 18.80 1.04
N LYS A 374 4.00 19.39 -0.15
CA LYS A 374 3.32 18.87 -1.35
C LYS A 374 3.99 17.64 -1.92
N ALA A 375 3.21 16.74 -2.54
CA ALA A 375 3.75 15.63 -3.30
C ALA A 375 4.62 16.14 -4.46
N ARG A 376 5.70 15.40 -4.78
CA ARG A 376 6.61 15.72 -5.89
C ARG A 376 6.60 14.60 -6.93
N PRO A 377 6.72 14.97 -8.22
CA PRO A 377 6.90 13.99 -9.28
C PRO A 377 8.11 13.08 -9.03
N GLY A 378 7.99 11.79 -9.32
CA GLY A 378 9.08 10.82 -9.16
C GLY A 378 8.59 9.38 -9.20
N LEU A 379 9.51 8.44 -8.91
CA LEU A 379 9.15 7.04 -8.76
C LEU A 379 8.68 6.75 -7.33
N PHE A 380 7.53 6.10 -7.25
CA PHE A 380 6.92 5.57 -6.04
C PHE A 380 6.92 4.04 -6.16
N MET A 381 7.28 3.36 -5.07
CA MET A 381 7.49 1.91 -5.10
C MET A 381 6.82 1.23 -3.90
N THR A 382 6.29 0.03 -4.14
CA THR A 382 5.73 -0.84 -3.09
C THR A 382 6.20 -2.29 -3.29
N MET A 383 6.36 -3.02 -2.19
CA MET A 383 6.49 -4.47 -2.21
C MET A 383 5.10 -5.07 -2.06
N GLN A 384 4.66 -5.80 -3.08
CA GLN A 384 3.52 -6.68 -3.01
C GLN A 384 3.91 -7.98 -2.29
N ILE A 385 3.12 -8.41 -1.32
CA ILE A 385 3.22 -9.71 -0.64
C ILE A 385 2.01 -10.55 -1.03
N GLU A 386 2.22 -11.72 -1.63
CA GLU A 386 1.15 -12.58 -2.13
C GLU A 386 0.19 -11.85 -3.09
N ARG A 387 -1.06 -12.31 -3.21
CA ARG A 387 -2.16 -11.61 -3.92
C ARG A 387 -1.95 -11.44 -5.44
N ASP A 388 -1.15 -12.29 -6.06
CA ASP A 388 -1.03 -12.34 -7.53
C ASP A 388 -2.18 -13.10 -8.20
N ASN A 389 -2.73 -14.12 -7.54
CA ASN A 389 -3.77 -14.96 -8.12
C ASN A 389 -5.04 -14.17 -8.41
N LYS A 390 -5.30 -13.91 -9.70
CA LYS A 390 -6.53 -13.25 -10.19
C LYS A 390 -7.65 -14.22 -10.51
N ARG A 391 -7.35 -15.51 -10.69
CA ARG A 391 -8.34 -16.56 -10.98
C ARG A 391 -8.30 -17.68 -9.94
N GLY A 392 -9.47 -18.21 -9.59
CA GLY A 392 -9.60 -19.30 -8.63
C GLY A 392 -10.63 -19.09 -7.53
N ARG A 393 -10.98 -20.16 -6.83
CA ARG A 393 -12.05 -20.18 -5.81
C ARG A 393 -11.78 -19.37 -4.54
N ASN A 394 -10.54 -18.95 -4.30
CA ASN A 394 -10.14 -18.25 -3.08
C ASN A 394 -9.39 -16.93 -3.36
N ILE A 395 -9.62 -16.33 -4.53
CA ILE A 395 -8.93 -15.09 -4.91
C ILE A 395 -9.33 -13.91 -4.02
N PHE A 396 -10.49 -13.98 -3.35
CA PHE A 396 -10.97 -12.96 -2.42
C PHE A 396 -10.63 -13.27 -0.93
N GLY A 397 -9.89 -14.35 -0.65
CA GLY A 397 -9.37 -14.67 0.70
C GLY A 397 -7.95 -14.17 0.93
N GLY A 398 -7.40 -14.32 2.14
CA GLY A 398 -6.03 -13.92 2.51
C GLY A 398 -5.96 -12.86 3.60
N TYR A 399 -4.80 -12.20 3.76
CA TYR A 399 -4.56 -11.19 4.79
C TYR A 399 -4.44 -9.76 4.21
N ALA A 400 -4.61 -8.74 5.05
CA ALA A 400 -4.44 -7.33 4.71
C ALA A 400 -2.95 -6.90 4.70
N ASP A 401 -2.67 -5.63 4.39
CA ASP A 401 -1.35 -5.00 4.35
C ASP A 401 -0.34 -5.77 3.47
N TYR A 402 -0.74 -5.99 2.21
CA TYR A 402 0.11 -6.65 1.22
C TYR A 402 0.79 -5.70 0.25
N LEU A 403 0.61 -4.38 0.36
CA LEU A 403 1.38 -3.36 -0.36
C LEU A 403 2.19 -2.54 0.64
N ARG A 404 3.45 -2.92 0.85
CA ARG A 404 4.36 -2.26 1.79
C ARG A 404 5.18 -1.19 1.06
N PRO A 405 5.12 0.10 1.43
CA PRO A 405 5.88 1.16 0.77
C PRO A 405 7.40 0.95 0.84
N LEU A 406 8.10 1.17 -0.29
CA LEU A 406 9.55 1.39 -0.32
C LEU A 406 9.80 2.87 -0.58
N THR A 407 10.20 3.60 0.45
CA THR A 407 10.44 5.05 0.36
C THR A 407 11.89 5.36 0.05
N ALA A 408 12.13 6.38 -0.77
CA ALA A 408 13.48 6.86 -1.12
C ALA A 408 14.32 7.32 0.08
N CYS A 409 13.67 7.64 1.21
CA CYS A 409 14.34 7.99 2.44
C CYS A 409 14.97 6.80 3.17
N GLY A 410 14.65 5.55 2.80
CA GLY A 410 15.25 4.35 3.37
C GLY A 410 14.52 3.76 4.58
N HIS A 411 14.99 2.58 4.98
CA HIS A 411 14.58 1.86 6.18
C HIS A 411 15.60 2.07 7.30
N TYR A 412 15.07 2.20 8.52
CA TYR A 412 15.87 2.45 9.71
C TYR A 412 15.37 1.62 10.88
N ASP A 413 16.29 1.38 11.80
CA ASP A 413 15.94 1.10 13.19
C ASP A 413 15.43 2.43 13.82
N LEU A 414 14.17 2.45 14.24
CA LEU A 414 13.52 3.61 14.83
C LEU A 414 13.35 3.45 16.34
N GLU A 415 13.60 4.52 17.08
CA GLU A 415 13.48 4.53 18.53
C GLU A 415 12.69 5.74 19.01
N LEU A 416 11.81 5.52 19.98
CA LEU A 416 11.11 6.58 20.68
C LEU A 416 12.07 7.30 21.63
N THR A 417 11.96 8.62 21.69
CA THR A 417 12.69 9.46 22.63
C THR A 417 11.86 9.70 23.89
N ASP A 418 12.47 10.21 24.95
CA ASP A 418 11.74 10.63 26.16
C ASP A 418 11.00 11.97 25.99
N ASP A 419 11.18 12.63 24.84
CA ASP A 419 10.58 13.94 24.56
C ASP A 419 9.12 13.77 24.10
N THR A 420 8.18 14.28 24.90
CA THR A 420 6.81 14.54 24.45
C THR A 420 6.71 15.96 23.93
N LEU A 421 6.38 16.10 22.64
CA LEU A 421 6.32 17.38 21.96
C LEU A 421 4.93 17.59 21.35
N ARG A 422 4.53 18.86 21.26
CA ARG A 422 3.30 19.22 20.54
C ARG A 422 3.50 18.96 19.05
N GLY A 423 2.78 17.97 18.54
CA GLY A 423 2.54 17.75 17.13
C GLY A 423 1.63 18.84 16.58
N THR A 424 1.84 19.18 15.32
CA THR A 424 1.08 20.25 14.67
C THR A 424 0.07 19.70 13.66
N CYS A 425 0.26 18.48 13.12
CA CYS A 425 -0.42 18.07 11.88
C CYS A 425 -0.50 16.56 11.64
N PRO A 426 -1.55 16.08 10.93
CA PRO A 426 -2.77 16.82 10.59
C PRO A 426 -3.69 17.01 11.81
N PHE A 427 -3.53 16.19 12.86
CA PHE A 427 -4.45 16.14 14.00
C PHE A 427 -4.00 16.93 15.24
N GLY A 428 -2.78 17.50 15.22
CA GLY A 428 -2.21 18.19 16.38
C GLY A 428 -1.91 17.26 17.56
N GLY A 429 -2.01 17.77 18.79
CA GLY A 429 -1.85 16.98 20.02
C GLY A 429 -0.42 16.84 20.54
N GLN A 430 -0.27 16.13 21.66
CA GLN A 430 1.05 15.74 22.20
C GLN A 430 1.44 14.39 21.61
N THR A 431 2.67 14.27 21.12
CA THR A 431 3.20 13.01 20.60
C THR A 431 4.65 12.85 21.01
N ILE A 432 5.08 11.60 21.17
CA ILE A 432 6.46 11.26 21.49
C ILE A 432 7.29 11.47 20.22
N ALA A 433 8.46 12.10 20.34
CA ALA A 433 9.38 12.20 19.20
C ALA A 433 10.12 10.88 19.00
N PHE A 434 10.53 10.61 17.76
CA PHE A 434 11.35 9.45 17.42
C PHE A 434 12.67 9.87 16.78
N ARG A 435 13.64 8.96 16.76
CA ARG A 435 14.91 9.12 16.06
C ARG A 435 15.22 7.94 15.16
N ARG A 436 15.94 8.21 14.08
CA ARG A 436 16.58 7.18 13.26
C ARG A 436 17.90 6.80 13.94
N VAL A 437 18.01 5.57 14.41
CA VAL A 437 19.22 5.09 15.11
C VAL A 437 20.30 4.71 14.10
N ARG A 438 19.92 3.92 13.11
CA ARG A 438 20.81 3.47 12.03
C ARG A 438 20.03 2.98 10.82
N GLU A 439 20.68 2.98 9.67
CA GLU A 439 20.15 2.34 8.46
C GLU A 439 20.00 0.84 8.69
N ASN A 440 18.84 0.31 8.30
CA ASN A 440 18.52 -1.10 8.35
C ASN A 440 17.72 -1.47 7.08
N PRO A 441 18.38 -1.55 5.92
CA PRO A 441 17.72 -1.69 4.61
C PRO A 441 16.97 -3.01 4.41
N LEU A 442 17.29 -4.07 5.18
CA LEU A 442 16.72 -5.41 5.00
C LEU A 442 15.53 -5.70 5.92
N SER A 443 15.56 -5.25 7.19
CA SER A 443 14.48 -5.52 8.15
C SER A 443 13.93 -4.29 8.86
N GLY A 444 14.47 -3.11 8.58
CA GLY A 444 14.04 -1.86 9.21
C GLY A 444 12.66 -1.39 8.77
N ASN A 445 12.23 -0.27 9.36
CA ASN A 445 10.97 0.38 9.02
C ASN A 445 11.18 1.64 8.18
N SER A 446 10.23 1.91 7.29
CA SER A 446 10.06 3.23 6.68
C SER A 446 9.23 4.15 7.57
N GLU A 447 9.23 5.45 7.27
CA GLU A 447 8.38 6.40 7.98
C GLU A 447 6.92 6.38 7.52
N GLN A 448 6.56 5.50 6.58
CA GLN A 448 5.16 5.20 6.20
C GLN A 448 4.62 3.94 6.88
N GLU A 449 5.21 3.52 8.00
CA GLU A 449 4.75 2.39 8.80
C GLU A 449 4.42 2.83 10.23
N LEU A 450 3.37 2.24 10.80
CA LEU A 450 3.07 2.38 12.23
C LEU A 450 3.85 1.31 12.99
N VAL A 451 5.03 1.71 13.49
CA VAL A 451 5.96 0.83 14.19
C VAL A 451 5.43 0.50 15.58
N VAL A 452 5.58 -0.76 15.99
CA VAL A 452 5.13 -1.28 17.29
C VAL A 452 6.26 -1.26 18.32
N TYR A 453 5.91 -0.99 19.57
CA TYR A 453 6.83 -0.92 20.71
C TYR A 453 6.17 -1.58 21.92
N ASP A 454 6.95 -2.23 22.77
CA ASP A 454 6.48 -2.72 24.07
C ASP A 454 6.35 -1.51 25.00
N ARG A 455 5.16 -0.91 25.02
CA ARG A 455 4.91 0.33 25.76
C ARG A 455 4.48 0.08 27.20
N ASN A 456 4.08 -1.13 27.50
CA ASN A 456 3.55 -1.52 28.81
C ASN A 456 4.60 -2.30 29.64
N GLY A 457 5.70 -2.75 29.02
CA GLY A 457 6.80 -3.47 29.65
C GLY A 457 6.48 -4.93 29.98
N ASP A 458 5.63 -5.59 29.19
CA ASP A 458 5.18 -6.98 29.41
C ASP A 458 5.96 -8.03 28.61
N ASP A 459 7.06 -7.63 27.97
CA ASP A 459 7.92 -8.46 27.12
C ASP A 459 7.20 -9.03 25.88
N ALA A 460 6.07 -8.42 25.48
CA ALA A 460 5.34 -8.70 24.27
C ALA A 460 5.00 -7.42 23.50
N LEU A 461 4.91 -7.53 22.19
CA LEU A 461 4.40 -6.47 21.33
C LEU A 461 2.95 -6.75 20.99
N GLU A 462 2.14 -5.71 21.05
CA GLU A 462 0.80 -5.72 20.49
C GLU A 462 0.69 -4.71 19.35
N ARG A 463 -0.03 -5.06 18.28
CA ARG A 463 -0.22 -4.12 17.16
C ARG A 463 -0.97 -2.86 17.56
N GLY A 464 -1.72 -2.90 18.68
CA GLY A 464 -2.38 -1.74 19.27
C GLY A 464 -1.41 -0.72 19.89
N GLU A 465 -0.16 -1.10 20.16
CA GLU A 465 0.87 -0.24 20.75
C GLU A 465 1.69 0.52 19.72
N HIS A 466 1.22 0.53 18.47
CA HIS A 466 1.88 1.21 17.38
C HIS A 466 2.00 2.73 17.62
N PHE A 467 2.97 3.32 16.92
CA PHE A 467 3.28 4.73 16.98
C PHE A 467 3.19 5.37 15.60
N VAL A 468 2.63 6.58 15.54
CA VAL A 468 2.54 7.37 14.30
C VAL A 468 3.78 8.28 14.20
N PRO A 469 4.67 8.10 13.19
CA PRO A 469 5.89 8.88 13.04
C PRO A 469 5.61 10.34 12.63
N CYS A 470 5.44 11.22 13.61
CA CYS A 470 5.09 12.64 13.39
C CYS A 470 6.24 13.63 13.66
N ILE A 471 7.17 13.30 14.58
CA ILE A 471 8.23 14.23 15.00
C ILE A 471 9.57 13.50 15.01
N LEU A 472 10.44 13.86 14.06
CA LEU A 472 11.80 13.35 13.99
C LEU A 472 12.73 14.28 14.77
N LYS A 473 13.43 13.74 15.77
CA LYS A 473 14.51 14.44 16.48
C LYS A 473 15.86 13.99 15.93
N ALA A 474 16.44 14.81 15.06
CA ALA A 474 17.78 14.56 14.54
C ALA A 474 18.84 14.79 15.65
N PRO A 475 19.97 14.07 15.62
CA PRO A 475 21.05 14.30 16.59
C PRO A 475 21.53 15.76 16.56
N GLY A 476 21.39 16.46 17.70
CA GLY A 476 21.83 17.85 17.86
C GLY A 476 21.06 18.90 17.02
N GLY A 477 19.97 18.52 16.36
CA GLY A 477 19.15 19.41 15.53
C GLY A 477 17.77 19.68 16.11
N ASP A 478 17.10 20.70 15.57
CA ASP A 478 15.72 21.02 15.96
C ASP A 478 14.73 19.90 15.53
N PRO A 479 13.72 19.59 16.36
CA PRO A 479 12.70 18.61 16.00
C PRO A 479 11.94 18.98 14.72
N SER A 480 11.98 18.08 13.74
CA SER A 480 11.26 18.22 12.47
C SER A 480 9.86 17.64 12.60
N ARG A 481 8.85 18.53 12.65
CA ARG A 481 7.43 18.20 12.72
C ARG A 481 6.88 18.05 11.30
N SER A 482 6.55 16.82 10.92
CA SER A 482 6.07 16.52 9.59
C SER A 482 5.24 15.24 9.63
N PRO A 483 4.07 15.18 8.96
CA PRO A 483 3.19 14.02 8.95
C PRO A 483 3.76 12.88 8.08
N ARG A 484 4.91 12.31 8.47
CA ARG A 484 5.71 11.39 7.64
C ARG A 484 4.91 10.15 7.23
N PHE A 485 4.11 9.61 8.15
CA PHE A 485 3.22 8.49 7.87
C PHE A 485 2.31 8.73 6.65
N PHE A 486 1.85 9.98 6.50
CA PHE A 486 0.95 10.42 5.44
C PHE A 486 1.67 10.96 4.19
N GLY A 487 2.96 10.67 4.04
CA GLY A 487 3.74 11.03 2.87
C GLY A 487 4.60 12.29 3.02
N ARG A 488 5.74 12.27 2.33
CA ARG A 488 6.66 13.41 2.21
C ARG A 488 7.31 13.45 0.83
N PRO A 489 7.74 14.64 0.38
CA PRO A 489 8.40 14.79 -0.92
C PRO A 489 9.66 13.92 -1.10
N ASP A 490 10.40 13.67 -0.01
CA ASP A 490 11.61 12.85 -0.01
C ASP A 490 11.34 11.34 0.07
N HIS A 491 10.07 10.92 0.00
CA HIS A 491 9.70 9.52 -0.18
C HIS A 491 9.78 9.08 -1.65
N ALA A 492 9.73 10.02 -2.61
CA ALA A 492 9.84 9.74 -4.02
C ALA A 492 11.31 9.60 -4.46
N PHE A 493 11.60 8.59 -5.28
CA PHE A 493 12.90 8.48 -5.95
C PHE A 493 12.93 9.48 -7.12
N SER A 494 14.03 10.19 -7.28
CA SER A 494 14.17 11.27 -8.25
C SER A 494 15.61 11.45 -8.71
N ALA A 495 15.81 12.09 -9.86
CA ALA A 495 17.14 12.36 -10.40
C ALA A 495 18.02 13.22 -9.45
N GLY A 496 17.40 14.11 -8.68
CA GLY A 496 18.07 14.97 -7.68
C GLY A 496 18.18 14.36 -6.28
N GLY A 497 17.70 13.14 -6.05
CA GLY A 497 17.66 12.47 -4.76
C GLY A 497 18.16 11.03 -4.83
N SER A 498 17.48 10.12 -4.14
CA SER A 498 17.74 8.68 -4.30
C SER A 498 17.25 8.24 -5.68
N ARG A 499 18.13 7.61 -6.45
CA ARG A 499 17.86 7.18 -7.83
C ARG A 499 18.13 5.69 -8.08
N VAL A 500 18.62 4.95 -7.09
CA VAL A 500 18.99 3.54 -7.22
C VAL A 500 18.37 2.71 -6.10
N LEU A 501 17.74 1.60 -6.49
CA LEU A 501 17.40 0.48 -5.63
C LEU A 501 18.27 -0.72 -6.00
N SER A 502 19.02 -1.29 -5.06
CA SER A 502 19.86 -2.48 -5.23
C SER A 502 20.15 -3.14 -3.86
N MET A 503 20.85 -4.27 -3.82
CA MET A 503 21.25 -4.89 -2.53
C MET A 503 22.10 -3.98 -1.64
N ALA A 504 22.76 -2.98 -2.23
CA ALA A 504 23.66 -2.06 -1.55
C ALA A 504 22.99 -0.76 -1.09
N SER A 505 21.76 -0.48 -1.54
CA SER A 505 21.06 0.78 -1.22
C SER A 505 20.22 0.67 0.04
N ASN A 506 19.72 1.82 0.49
CA ASN A 506 18.68 1.92 1.51
C ASN A 506 17.47 2.67 0.93
N PRO A 507 16.32 2.01 0.69
CA PRO A 507 16.01 0.61 0.99
C PRO A 507 16.73 -0.37 0.03
N SER A 508 16.73 -1.66 0.34
CA SER A 508 17.33 -2.71 -0.48
C SER A 508 16.36 -3.25 -1.54
N SER A 509 16.89 -3.85 -2.61
CA SER A 509 16.12 -4.62 -3.61
C SER A 509 15.77 -6.05 -3.18
N ALA A 510 16.19 -6.48 -1.99
CA ALA A 510 15.88 -7.81 -1.47
C ALA A 510 14.38 -7.95 -1.11
N ASN A 511 13.90 -9.19 -0.98
CA ASN A 511 12.56 -9.44 -0.46
C ASN A 511 12.43 -8.95 0.99
N MET A 512 11.20 -8.74 1.43
CA MET A 512 10.89 -8.32 2.79
C MET A 512 10.60 -9.50 3.70
N LEU A 513 10.88 -9.33 4.99
CA LEU A 513 10.37 -10.24 6.01
C LEU A 513 8.86 -10.07 6.17
N THR A 514 8.13 -11.17 6.39
CA THR A 514 6.69 -11.15 6.69
C THR A 514 6.44 -11.80 8.05
N LEU A 515 5.41 -11.35 8.75
CA LEU A 515 4.95 -11.95 9.99
C LEU A 515 3.44 -11.84 10.00
N THR A 516 2.75 -12.91 9.66
CA THR A 516 1.29 -12.90 9.64
C THR A 516 0.77 -12.73 11.06
N ALA A 517 0.10 -11.60 11.35
CA ALA A 517 -0.30 -11.25 12.71
C ALA A 517 -1.62 -10.45 12.75
N GLY A 518 -2.35 -10.60 13.86
CA GLY A 518 -3.56 -9.84 14.16
C GLY A 518 -3.67 -9.50 15.63
N GLY A 519 -3.94 -8.23 15.95
CA GLY A 519 -4.04 -7.74 17.33
C GLY A 519 -2.81 -8.09 18.18
N LYS A 520 -2.96 -9.14 19.02
CA LYS A 520 -1.97 -9.59 20.02
C LYS A 520 -1.26 -10.90 19.67
N ARG A 521 -1.46 -11.46 18.47
CA ARG A 521 -0.96 -12.82 18.14
C ARG A 521 -0.38 -12.94 16.74
N GLU A 522 0.75 -13.64 16.67
CA GLU A 522 1.29 -14.22 15.44
C GLU A 522 0.43 -15.43 15.02
N LYS A 523 0.13 -15.57 13.72
CA LYS A 523 -0.64 -16.70 13.18
C LYS A 523 0.25 -17.91 12.96
N ASN A 524 1.37 -17.71 12.28
CA ASN A 524 2.27 -18.80 11.87
C ASN A 524 3.49 -18.93 12.80
N LYS A 525 3.63 -18.06 13.80
CA LYS A 525 4.76 -18.01 14.74
C LYS A 525 6.14 -17.88 14.04
N GLY A 526 6.17 -17.19 12.91
CA GLY A 526 7.35 -17.10 12.04
C GLY A 526 7.69 -18.40 11.29
N GLY A 527 6.80 -19.40 11.28
CA GLY A 527 6.89 -20.54 10.39
C GLY A 527 6.32 -20.23 9.00
N VAL A 528 6.54 -21.15 8.06
CA VAL A 528 5.93 -21.11 6.72
C VAL A 528 4.42 -20.89 6.84
N PRO A 529 3.80 -19.99 6.05
CA PRO A 529 4.36 -19.30 4.88
C PRO A 529 5.10 -17.97 5.15
N ASP A 530 5.32 -17.57 6.40
CA ASP A 530 6.00 -16.30 6.69
C ASP A 530 7.45 -16.31 6.14
N ASN A 531 7.83 -15.27 5.37
CA ASN A 531 9.21 -15.08 4.94
C ASN A 531 10.04 -14.62 6.14
N ARG A 532 10.81 -15.54 6.73
CA ARG A 532 11.79 -15.22 7.79
C ARG A 532 13.23 -15.12 7.29
N THR A 533 13.39 -15.19 5.98
CA THR A 533 14.68 -15.10 5.30
C THR A 533 14.65 -13.99 4.27
N VAL A 534 15.67 -13.14 4.31
CA VAL A 534 15.97 -12.18 3.25
C VAL A 534 16.97 -12.81 2.29
N TYR A 535 16.56 -13.01 1.05
CA TYR A 535 17.38 -13.49 -0.04
C TYR A 535 17.97 -12.30 -0.79
N LEU A 536 19.29 -12.17 -0.72
CA LEU A 536 20.03 -11.17 -1.46
C LEU A 536 19.95 -11.48 -2.95
N ASN A 537 19.88 -10.44 -3.77
CA ASN A 537 19.76 -10.57 -5.21
C ASN A 537 20.55 -9.49 -5.94
N GLY A 538 20.90 -9.77 -7.19
CA GLY A 538 21.61 -8.82 -8.05
C GLY A 538 20.69 -7.82 -8.76
N LEU A 539 19.43 -7.66 -8.32
CA LEU A 539 18.48 -6.74 -8.94
C LEU A 539 18.95 -5.30 -8.70
N ARG A 540 18.88 -4.49 -9.74
CA ARG A 540 19.14 -3.05 -9.66
C ARG A 540 18.15 -2.30 -10.52
N VAL A 541 17.39 -1.40 -9.89
CA VAL A 541 16.51 -0.42 -10.54
C VAL A 541 17.18 0.94 -10.43
N GLU A 542 17.49 1.56 -11.55
CA GLU A 542 18.10 2.89 -11.59
C GLU A 542 17.28 3.85 -12.44
N LEU A 543 16.93 4.99 -11.87
CA LEU A 543 16.42 6.15 -12.60
C LEU A 543 17.60 6.77 -13.36
N LEU A 544 17.55 6.69 -14.69
CA LEU A 544 18.57 7.23 -15.59
C LEU A 544 18.29 8.69 -15.91
N GLU A 545 17.04 9.02 -16.21
CA GLU A 545 16.61 10.35 -16.66
C GLU A 545 15.16 10.59 -16.24
N GLN A 546 14.85 11.83 -15.86
CA GLN A 546 13.48 12.34 -15.79
C GLN A 546 13.34 13.43 -16.86
N ARG A 547 12.52 13.17 -17.88
CA ARG A 547 12.31 14.10 -18.99
C ARG A 547 11.50 15.31 -18.53
N SER A 548 11.66 16.43 -19.23
CA SER A 548 11.00 17.70 -18.86
C SER A 548 9.48 17.67 -18.94
N ASP A 549 8.93 16.78 -19.76
CA ASP A 549 7.50 16.51 -19.92
C ASP A 549 6.96 15.49 -18.91
N GLY A 550 7.82 14.93 -18.03
CA GLY A 550 7.44 14.07 -16.92
C GLY A 550 7.89 12.60 -16.97
N PRO A 551 7.91 11.91 -18.13
CA PRO A 551 8.32 10.51 -18.22
C PRO A 551 9.70 10.23 -17.62
N ILE A 552 9.85 9.05 -17.02
CA ILE A 552 11.08 8.61 -16.36
C ILE A 552 11.67 7.44 -17.12
N LEU A 553 12.91 7.59 -17.58
CA LEU A 553 13.70 6.50 -18.15
C LEU A 553 14.44 5.79 -17.01
N LEU A 554 14.29 4.48 -16.94
CA LEU A 554 14.90 3.66 -15.91
C LEU A 554 15.56 2.41 -16.51
N ARG A 555 16.61 1.91 -15.85
CA ARG A 555 17.24 0.63 -16.14
C ARG A 555 16.92 -0.36 -15.04
N VAL A 556 16.35 -1.50 -15.41
CA VAL A 556 16.28 -2.67 -14.55
C VAL A 556 17.34 -3.64 -15.01
N SER A 557 18.18 -4.08 -14.08
CA SER A 557 19.29 -4.99 -14.39
C SER A 557 19.52 -6.03 -13.33
N THR A 558 20.17 -7.13 -13.73
CA THR A 558 20.56 -8.22 -12.84
C THR A 558 22.08 -8.32 -12.75
N GLY A 559 22.58 -9.06 -11.76
CA GLY A 559 24.03 -9.23 -11.54
C GLY A 559 24.74 -8.04 -10.89
N ALA A 560 24.01 -7.08 -10.30
CA ALA A 560 24.58 -6.02 -9.49
C ALA A 560 25.04 -6.55 -8.11
N THR A 561 26.21 -7.18 -8.07
CA THR A 561 26.76 -7.84 -6.87
C THR A 561 27.89 -7.07 -6.16
N ARG A 562 28.25 -5.89 -6.66
CA ARG A 562 29.29 -5.05 -6.06
C ARG A 562 28.67 -4.01 -5.14
N ILE A 563 29.17 -3.94 -3.91
CA ILE A 563 28.79 -2.97 -2.89
C ILE A 563 29.89 -1.89 -2.81
N ASN A 564 29.51 -0.64 -3.08
CA ASN A 564 30.44 0.50 -3.20
C ASN A 564 30.33 1.48 -2.01
N ASN A 565 29.55 1.13 -1.00
CA ASN A 565 29.25 1.94 0.17
C ASN A 565 29.30 1.08 1.44
N ASP A 566 29.30 1.73 2.59
CA ASP A 566 29.09 1.02 3.85
C ASP A 566 27.67 0.49 3.90
N VAL A 567 27.51 -0.72 4.45
CA VAL A 567 26.21 -1.35 4.66
C VAL A 567 26.15 -1.98 6.05
N THR A 568 24.98 -1.86 6.68
CA THR A 568 24.62 -2.62 7.88
C THR A 568 23.42 -3.49 7.52
N TRP A 569 23.56 -4.79 7.67
CA TRP A 569 22.52 -5.75 7.34
C TRP A 569 22.05 -6.47 8.59
N CYS A 570 20.74 -6.37 8.82
CA CYS A 570 20.03 -7.00 9.92
C CYS A 570 18.81 -7.73 9.36
N ALA A 571 18.56 -8.95 9.84
CA ALA A 571 17.34 -9.73 9.61
C ALA A 571 17.39 -10.98 10.51
N ASP A 572 16.31 -11.75 10.62
CA ASP A 572 16.41 -13.05 11.30
C ASP A 572 17.41 -13.97 10.58
N SER A 573 17.27 -14.03 9.26
CA SER A 573 18.11 -14.81 8.36
C SER A 573 18.34 -14.03 7.08
N ILE A 574 19.58 -14.02 6.61
CA ILE A 574 20.02 -13.48 5.34
C ILE A 574 20.67 -14.62 4.58
N VAL A 575 20.33 -14.78 3.31
CA VAL A 575 20.93 -15.77 2.41
C VAL A 575 21.51 -15.04 1.21
N LEU A 576 22.78 -15.32 0.90
CA LEU A 576 23.42 -14.97 -0.37
C LEU A 576 23.44 -16.21 -1.28
N PRO A 577 22.56 -16.27 -2.29
CA PRO A 577 22.61 -17.32 -3.30
C PRO A 577 23.90 -17.25 -4.13
N PRO A 578 24.22 -18.29 -4.94
CA PRO A 578 25.36 -18.30 -5.85
C PRO A 578 25.13 -17.40 -7.07
N LEU A 579 24.98 -16.10 -6.82
CA LEU A 579 24.84 -15.07 -7.85
C LEU A 579 26.11 -15.02 -8.70
N ARG A 580 25.94 -14.67 -9.98
CA ARG A 580 27.06 -14.43 -10.91
C ARG A 580 27.05 -12.98 -11.35
N GLY A 581 27.77 -12.13 -10.62
CA GLY A 581 28.03 -10.77 -11.07
C GLY A 581 28.96 -10.74 -12.29
N LYS A 582 29.23 -9.53 -12.79
CA LYS A 582 30.13 -9.33 -13.96
C LYS A 582 31.51 -9.95 -13.76
N ASP A 583 32.02 -9.95 -12.53
CA ASP A 583 33.32 -10.51 -12.17
C ASP A 583 33.26 -12.00 -11.76
N GLY A 584 32.12 -12.66 -11.97
CA GLY A 584 31.88 -14.06 -11.60
C GLY A 584 31.65 -14.31 -10.11
N ARG A 585 31.70 -13.28 -9.27
CA ARG A 585 31.47 -13.36 -7.82
C ARG A 585 30.03 -13.04 -7.44
N SER A 586 29.56 -13.66 -6.37
CA SER A 586 28.22 -13.46 -5.82
C SER A 586 28.09 -12.18 -5.01
N LEU A 587 29.19 -11.73 -4.39
CA LEU A 587 29.28 -10.44 -3.73
C LEU A 587 30.72 -9.92 -3.75
N ILE A 588 30.88 -8.62 -4.01
CA ILE A 588 32.15 -7.92 -3.85
C ILE A 588 31.94 -6.72 -2.94
N MET A 589 32.62 -6.70 -1.79
CA MET A 589 32.75 -5.50 -0.98
C MET A 589 33.94 -4.69 -1.48
N SER A 590 33.69 -3.46 -1.92
CA SER A 590 34.71 -2.63 -2.53
C SER A 590 35.77 -2.17 -1.54
N ALA A 591 36.94 -1.81 -2.08
CA ALA A 591 38.08 -1.35 -1.28
C ALA A 591 37.70 -0.22 -0.30
N GLY A 592 38.16 -0.35 0.94
CA GLY A 592 37.93 0.64 2.00
C GLY A 592 36.50 0.75 2.53
N LYS A 593 35.56 -0.10 2.09
CA LYS A 593 34.16 -0.10 2.54
C LYS A 593 33.90 -1.11 3.64
N ARG A 594 32.82 -0.91 4.39
CA ARG A 594 32.47 -1.74 5.55
C ARG A 594 31.13 -2.45 5.39
N MET A 595 31.12 -3.75 5.70
CA MET A 595 29.92 -4.54 5.92
C MET A 595 29.79 -4.83 7.41
N VAL A 596 28.64 -4.51 7.99
CA VAL A 596 28.26 -4.91 9.35
C VAL A 596 27.08 -5.86 9.27
N ILE A 597 27.21 -7.03 9.87
CA ILE A 597 26.09 -7.94 10.12
C ILE A 597 25.75 -7.84 11.60
N ASP A 598 24.53 -7.39 11.89
CA ASP A 598 24.11 -7.10 13.26
C ASP A 598 22.64 -7.43 13.49
N ARG A 599 22.24 -7.52 14.77
CA ARG A 599 20.88 -7.79 15.22
C ARG A 599 19.98 -6.56 15.05
N SER A 600 18.84 -6.73 14.39
CA SER A 600 17.87 -5.64 14.12
C SER A 600 17.33 -5.01 15.42
N LEU A 601 17.26 -3.68 15.51
CA LEU A 601 16.49 -3.03 16.60
C LEU A 601 15.02 -2.90 16.22
N THR A 602 14.70 -2.90 14.93
CA THR A 602 13.33 -3.06 14.44
C THR A 602 12.79 -4.43 14.85
N PRO A 603 11.60 -4.48 15.46
CA PRO A 603 10.91 -5.72 15.78
C PRO A 603 10.61 -6.57 14.55
N THR A 604 10.84 -7.88 14.70
CA THR A 604 10.61 -8.88 13.66
C THR A 604 9.83 -10.10 14.21
N ARG A 605 9.60 -10.14 15.53
CA ARG A 605 8.68 -10.99 16.29
C ARG A 605 7.83 -10.13 17.22
N MET A 606 6.72 -10.68 17.68
CA MET A 606 5.91 -10.10 18.75
C MET A 606 6.41 -10.48 20.14
N ALA A 607 7.04 -11.65 20.28
CA ALA A 607 7.61 -12.09 21.55
C ALA A 607 9.05 -11.64 21.72
N LEU A 608 9.46 -11.32 22.95
CA LEU A 608 10.85 -11.02 23.29
C LEU A 608 11.79 -12.15 22.85
N GLN A 609 12.89 -11.80 22.19
CA GLN A 609 13.90 -12.73 21.67
C GLN A 609 15.21 -12.67 22.49
N GLY A 610 15.23 -11.92 23.58
CA GLY A 610 16.35 -11.77 24.50
C GLY A 610 16.77 -10.33 24.71
N GLU A 611 17.78 -10.14 25.53
CA GLU A 611 18.26 -8.84 25.97
C GLU A 611 19.77 -8.70 25.71
N VAL A 612 20.22 -7.49 25.35
CA VAL A 612 21.63 -7.15 25.26
C VAL A 612 21.88 -5.83 25.96
N GLN A 613 22.75 -5.83 26.97
CA GLN A 613 23.11 -4.64 27.76
C GLN A 613 21.89 -3.90 28.34
N GLY A 614 20.90 -4.62 28.90
CA GLY A 614 19.69 -4.00 29.45
C GLY A 614 18.64 -3.62 28.41
N ARG A 615 18.91 -3.82 27.11
CA ARG A 615 17.97 -3.50 26.02
C ARG A 615 17.23 -4.75 25.55
N PRO A 616 15.89 -4.78 25.56
CA PRO A 616 15.11 -5.87 24.99
C PRO A 616 15.17 -5.86 23.45
N TYR A 617 15.18 -7.05 22.85
CA TYR A 617 15.16 -7.24 21.40
C TYR A 617 13.99 -8.14 21.01
N PHE A 618 13.13 -7.63 20.13
CA PHE A 618 12.05 -8.37 19.48
C PHE A 618 12.47 -8.92 18.11
N SER A 619 13.76 -9.18 17.97
CA SER A 619 14.38 -9.78 16.79
C SER A 619 15.40 -10.81 17.24
N PRO A 620 15.53 -11.97 16.58
CA PRO A 620 16.61 -12.90 16.90
C PRO A 620 17.95 -12.33 16.40
N PRO A 621 19.10 -12.80 16.94
CA PRO A 621 20.42 -12.50 16.36
C PRO A 621 20.48 -12.87 14.87
N THR A 622 21.14 -12.05 14.06
CA THR A 622 21.14 -12.24 12.61
C THR A 622 21.98 -13.45 12.19
N ARG A 623 21.38 -14.32 11.38
CA ARG A 623 22.09 -15.40 10.69
C ARG A 623 22.35 -14.99 9.24
N PHE A 624 23.59 -14.82 8.84
CA PHE A 624 23.96 -14.62 7.45
C PHE A 624 24.54 -15.91 6.87
N THR A 625 24.01 -16.40 5.76
CA THR A 625 24.44 -17.64 5.10
C THR A 625 24.96 -17.34 3.70
N ILE A 626 26.21 -17.71 3.42
CA ILE A 626 26.77 -17.77 2.08
C ILE A 626 26.52 -19.19 1.56
N SER A 627 25.59 -19.31 0.61
CA SER A 627 25.12 -20.60 0.09
C SER A 627 26.21 -21.36 -0.66
N SER A 628 26.00 -22.68 -0.82
CA SER A 628 26.89 -23.53 -1.60
C SER A 628 27.13 -22.98 -3.01
N GLY A 629 28.40 -22.94 -3.42
CA GLY A 629 28.84 -22.37 -4.70
C GLY A 629 28.83 -20.84 -4.76
N ALA A 630 28.36 -20.13 -3.73
CA ALA A 630 28.43 -18.68 -3.68
C ALA A 630 29.83 -18.22 -3.27
N SER A 631 30.24 -17.07 -3.79
CA SER A 631 31.60 -16.58 -3.62
C SER A 631 31.62 -15.08 -3.30
N VAL A 632 32.31 -14.75 -2.20
CA VAL A 632 32.38 -13.40 -1.65
C VAL A 632 33.83 -12.92 -1.61
N LEU A 633 34.06 -11.70 -2.10
CA LEU A 633 35.35 -11.03 -2.05
C LEU A 633 35.25 -9.73 -1.26
N PHE A 634 36.19 -9.53 -0.35
CA PHE A 634 36.46 -8.26 0.31
C PHE A 634 37.77 -7.70 -0.23
N GLU A 635 37.69 -6.58 -0.96
CA GLU A 635 38.83 -5.90 -1.57
C GLU A 635 39.72 -5.20 -0.52
N PRO A 636 40.93 -4.74 -0.88
CA PRO A 636 41.88 -4.16 0.07
C PRO A 636 41.31 -3.05 0.96
N GLY A 637 41.67 -3.08 2.25
CA GLY A 637 41.29 -2.09 3.26
C GLY A 637 39.82 -2.10 3.66
N SER A 638 39.00 -2.98 3.10
CA SER A 638 37.60 -3.17 3.50
C SER A 638 37.47 -3.77 4.91
N GLU A 639 36.25 -3.82 5.43
CA GLU A 639 35.94 -4.34 6.76
C GLU A 639 34.70 -5.23 6.77
N LEU A 640 34.78 -6.38 7.44
CA LEU A 640 33.66 -7.23 7.80
C LEU A 640 33.50 -7.25 9.33
N ARG A 641 32.31 -6.89 9.82
CA ARG A 641 31.93 -6.95 11.23
C ARG A 641 30.77 -7.89 11.50
N LEU A 642 30.85 -8.66 12.57
CA LEU A 642 29.76 -9.47 13.13
C LEU A 642 29.50 -9.04 14.57
N GLU A 643 28.33 -8.46 14.82
CA GLU A 643 27.97 -7.83 16.10
C GLU A 643 26.73 -8.49 16.72
N THR A 644 26.52 -8.25 18.03
CA THR A 644 25.29 -8.61 18.78
C THR A 644 24.80 -10.05 18.61
N GLY A 645 25.72 -11.02 18.68
CA GLY A 645 25.38 -12.45 18.61
C GLY A 645 25.16 -12.99 17.19
N SER A 646 25.42 -12.17 16.17
CA SER A 646 25.24 -12.56 14.78
C SER A 646 26.17 -13.72 14.38
N THR A 647 25.68 -14.56 13.47
CA THR A 647 26.43 -15.72 12.98
C THR A 647 26.54 -15.70 11.46
N LEU A 648 27.75 -15.87 10.94
CA LEU A 648 28.02 -16.06 9.51
C LEU A 648 28.27 -17.55 9.22
N HIS A 649 27.46 -18.14 8.35
CA HIS A 649 27.59 -19.52 7.87
C HIS A 649 28.21 -19.53 6.47
N LEU A 650 29.29 -20.28 6.29
CA LEU A 650 29.85 -20.65 4.99
C LEU A 650 29.45 -22.09 4.69
N MET A 651 28.50 -22.27 3.77
CA MET A 651 28.00 -23.61 3.41
C MET A 651 29.01 -24.36 2.52
N PRO A 652 28.94 -25.70 2.41
CA PRO A 652 29.88 -26.49 1.60
C PRO A 652 30.02 -25.93 0.17
N GLY A 653 31.25 -25.85 -0.33
CA GLY A 653 31.59 -25.28 -1.64
C GLY A 653 31.49 -23.75 -1.75
N SER A 654 31.18 -23.02 -0.68
CA SER A 654 31.20 -21.56 -0.67
C SER A 654 32.60 -20.99 -0.42
N GLU A 655 32.84 -19.75 -0.84
CA GLU A 655 34.09 -19.04 -0.59
C GLU A 655 33.86 -17.66 0.06
N LEU A 656 34.59 -17.37 1.13
CA LEU A 656 34.79 -16.02 1.66
C LEU A 656 36.29 -15.68 1.60
N LEU A 657 36.62 -14.75 0.69
CA LEU A 657 37.97 -14.29 0.44
C LEU A 657 38.14 -12.87 0.96
N LEU A 658 38.98 -12.70 1.97
CA LEU A 658 39.35 -11.40 2.52
C LEU A 658 40.78 -11.07 2.08
N ASP A 659 40.96 -9.88 1.50
CA ASP A 659 42.30 -9.37 1.22
C ASP A 659 43.15 -9.30 2.52
N ILE A 660 44.47 -9.36 2.39
CA ILE A 660 45.39 -9.34 3.55
C ILE A 660 45.22 -8.10 4.42
N SER A 661 44.79 -6.98 3.82
CA SER A 661 44.54 -5.71 4.50
C SER A 661 43.09 -5.54 5.00
N THR A 662 42.20 -6.50 4.71
CA THR A 662 40.81 -6.47 5.19
C THR A 662 40.76 -6.63 6.71
N LYS A 663 39.95 -5.80 7.37
CA LYS A 663 39.68 -5.91 8.80
C LYS A 663 38.54 -6.90 9.04
N LEU A 664 38.80 -7.92 9.85
CA LEU A 664 37.80 -8.88 10.28
C LEU A 664 37.56 -8.73 11.78
N ASN A 665 36.38 -8.23 12.15
CA ASN A 665 35.99 -8.00 13.53
C ASN A 665 34.76 -8.86 13.87
N VAL A 666 34.90 -9.72 14.86
CA VAL A 666 33.82 -10.59 15.34
C VAL A 666 33.71 -10.39 16.83
N ASP A 667 32.56 -9.90 17.29
CA ASP A 667 32.32 -9.60 18.69
C ASP A 667 32.29 -10.87 19.57
N PRO A 668 32.43 -10.76 20.91
CA PRO A 668 32.51 -11.92 21.80
C PRO A 668 31.33 -12.89 21.72
N SER A 669 30.13 -12.41 21.39
CA SER A 669 28.92 -13.23 21.25
C SER A 669 28.69 -13.75 19.83
N SER A 670 29.45 -13.26 18.86
CA SER A 670 29.29 -13.55 17.44
C SER A 670 30.27 -14.62 16.96
N ARG A 671 29.98 -15.27 15.83
CA ARG A 671 30.86 -16.32 15.28
C ARG A 671 30.74 -16.52 13.78
N ILE A 672 31.78 -17.10 13.20
CA ILE A 672 31.80 -17.65 11.84
C ILE A 672 31.79 -19.18 11.94
N VAL A 673 30.91 -19.82 11.18
CA VAL A 673 30.80 -21.28 11.08
C VAL A 673 31.12 -21.71 9.66
N VAL A 674 32.15 -22.53 9.52
CA VAL A 674 32.61 -23.10 8.23
C VAL A 674 32.13 -24.55 8.17
N HIS A 675 31.28 -24.86 7.19
CA HIS A 675 30.67 -26.18 7.02
C HIS A 675 31.39 -26.95 5.91
N GLY A 676 31.71 -28.22 6.15
CA GLY A 676 32.32 -29.10 5.16
C GLY A 676 33.59 -28.52 4.53
N ASP A 677 33.60 -28.45 3.20
CA ASP A 677 34.72 -27.97 2.38
C ASP A 677 34.69 -26.47 2.09
N ALA A 678 33.83 -25.70 2.78
CA ALA A 678 33.76 -24.25 2.61
C ALA A 678 35.10 -23.56 2.90
N LYS A 679 35.41 -22.52 2.13
CA LYS A 679 36.70 -21.84 2.17
C LYS A 679 36.59 -20.47 2.82
N LEU A 680 37.29 -20.29 3.94
CA LEU A 680 37.57 -18.99 4.55
C LEU A 680 39.05 -18.64 4.35
N ALA A 681 39.33 -17.64 3.54
CA ALA A 681 40.68 -17.10 3.35
C ALA A 681 40.76 -15.70 3.96
N ALA A 682 41.58 -15.54 4.99
CA ALA A 682 41.84 -14.27 5.66
C ALA A 682 43.30 -14.23 6.15
N ASN A 683 43.76 -13.09 6.66
CA ASN A 683 45.11 -13.01 7.20
C ASN A 683 45.31 -14.01 8.37
N ALA A 684 46.49 -14.62 8.44
CA ALA A 684 46.78 -15.70 9.40
C ALA A 684 46.63 -15.27 10.87
N LYS A 685 46.95 -14.02 11.19
CA LYS A 685 46.82 -13.47 12.56
C LYS A 685 45.35 -13.32 12.97
N ALA A 686 44.48 -12.92 12.05
CA ALA A 686 43.04 -12.80 12.27
C ALA A 686 42.43 -14.19 12.47
N MET A 687 42.81 -15.17 11.63
CA MET A 687 42.36 -16.56 11.76
C MET A 687 42.76 -17.15 13.12
N ALA A 688 44.04 -17.07 13.50
CA ALA A 688 44.51 -17.56 14.79
C ALA A 688 43.80 -16.89 15.98
N LYS A 689 43.49 -15.59 15.86
CA LYS A 689 42.73 -14.86 16.89
C LYS A 689 41.29 -15.36 17.02
N LEU A 690 40.61 -15.64 15.90
CA LEU A 690 39.24 -16.15 15.91
C LEU A 690 39.18 -17.56 16.50
N GLU A 691 40.10 -18.45 16.12
CA GLU A 691 40.19 -19.80 16.65
C GLU A 691 40.48 -19.80 18.15
N LYS A 692 41.50 -19.04 18.59
CA LYS A 692 41.84 -18.91 20.02
C LYS A 692 40.66 -18.43 20.86
N ASN A 693 39.83 -17.55 20.31
CA ASN A 693 38.69 -16.97 21.02
C ASN A 693 37.39 -17.77 20.84
N GLY A 694 37.41 -18.93 20.17
CA GLY A 694 36.21 -19.73 19.90
C GLY A 694 35.19 -19.06 18.96
N ARG A 695 35.62 -18.07 18.17
CA ARG A 695 34.77 -17.29 17.24
C ARG A 695 34.79 -17.83 15.81
N LEU A 696 35.65 -18.80 15.53
CA LEU A 696 35.64 -19.60 14.32
C LEU A 696 35.33 -21.04 14.70
N VAL A 697 34.23 -21.58 14.17
CA VAL A 697 33.79 -22.97 14.36
C VAL A 697 33.87 -23.69 13.03
N ARG A 698 34.45 -24.89 13.02
CA ARG A 698 34.46 -25.78 11.86
C ARG A 698 33.49 -26.93 12.13
N SER A 699 32.48 -27.08 11.29
CA SER A 699 31.48 -28.17 11.35
C SER A 699 31.81 -29.20 10.29
N ALA A 700 31.85 -30.48 10.68
CA ALA A 700 32.20 -31.59 9.79
C ALA A 700 31.02 -32.06 8.91
N ASP A 701 29.82 -31.55 9.16
CA ASP A 701 28.56 -32.00 8.53
C ASP A 701 27.93 -30.90 7.67
#